data_AF-A0AAE0YYX6-F1
#
_entry.id   AF-A0AAE0YYX6-F1
#
_cell.length_a   1.000
_cell.length_b   1.000
_cell.length_c   1.000
_cell.angle_alpha   90.00
_cell.angle_beta   90.00
_cell.angle_gamma   90.00
#
_symmetry.space_group_name_H-M   'P 1'
#
loop_
_entity.id
_entity.type
_entity.pdbx_description
1 polymer ?
#
loop_
_entity_poly.entity_id
_entity_poly.type
_entity_poly.pdbx_seq_one_letter_code
_entity_poly.pdbx_strand_id
1 'polypeptide(L)'
;MPLFSRQSEEGKKRQQEKEMLAQQDPEPRFDLSGCEMLEVPEGVYAICKVLQKQVLLLNDNALQDLGGGGDLADLRDISVLDLHSNNFKTLPNHFGCLLHLQVLDLSNNKLKHLPDSISKLKYLQTLKLRDNRLKTFPEQVFGMPYLRTLDISHNEIRSLPVKLCGNRAMETIVLDSALMDFPPKDVCEKSTVNVMIFLSKEAGVEYEHPSKYWLKADEGGISSTKDSEAKRQIALMESQMNEGLQAHQSVLDKKRAEVEELQRAMQAEHNAQAELAAKAAENHRTLLSSIKMNSEQDTFDLAELSKQRAAEKKEFLKYLNDFESSASGLLAQLQDYNTKAKETEELLEEMEKARIKEDDSFKVRWEEFQNMRKQEVLDNMEIMLAEFASMEETRLEVQDENDEQIRNAMEEEDFTVGQIKSLIHFKNAENQKMVAQLAKQEELQKAAFQALLISQDAVNQRIQQQIGLIESELAQITAAEMVQREQRSEHEFMVVDDQRIALSAMLAQLLEERDKRRAELKKRLVEMELERENGQHDYWLVQYQRLLDWKPQSLIDKESQLEIAVKEILISAGAEEYIPKFARHRITIETMLTLTEDDLKQMGVHQLGLRKAILKNVDLQRSEISDQTKVRAKEKNLELDVDMRSKVSEPRIPVHEVSPSAPSSETPSGASSLFSNQMSVTARGLNSECAICLDKESSVIFLPCGHVCCCAECARQVKECPLCRAPITAKVKLTLPAPQPTEASAQGT
;
A
#
# COMPACT_ATOMS: atom_id res chain seq x y z
N MET A 1 21.35 6.92 31.75
CA MET A 1 20.44 7.47 30.74
C MET A 1 19.30 6.48 30.56
N PRO A 2 18.02 6.89 30.65
CA PRO A 2 16.92 5.94 30.54
C PRO A 2 16.78 5.48 29.08
N LEU A 3 16.74 4.16 28.91
CA LEU A 3 16.47 3.48 27.64
C LEU A 3 15.10 3.95 27.13
N PHE A 4 15.04 4.49 25.92
CA PHE A 4 13.78 4.80 25.25
C PHE A 4 12.97 3.51 25.12
N SER A 5 11.94 3.35 25.95
CA SER A 5 10.90 2.36 25.73
C SER A 5 10.26 2.67 24.39
N ARG A 6 10.45 1.82 23.39
CA ARG A 6 9.72 1.90 22.13
C ARG A 6 8.65 0.81 22.17
N GLN A 7 7.44 1.14 21.72
CA GLN A 7 6.37 0.18 21.51
C GLN A 7 6.87 -0.95 20.58
N SER A 8 6.60 -2.21 20.94
CA SER A 8 6.95 -3.36 20.12
C SER A 8 6.31 -3.26 18.73
N GLU A 9 6.98 -3.79 17.70
CA GLU A 9 6.40 -3.90 16.36
C GLU A 9 5.10 -4.74 16.36
N GLU A 10 4.97 -5.70 17.28
CA GLU A 10 3.72 -6.45 17.50
C GLU A 10 2.64 -5.58 18.17
N GLY A 11 3.03 -4.66 19.07
CA GLY A 11 2.13 -3.67 19.67
C GLY A 11 1.55 -2.71 18.65
N LYS A 12 2.39 -2.21 17.72
CA LYS A 12 1.96 -1.33 16.62
C LYS A 12 1.00 -2.04 15.65
N LYS A 13 1.27 -3.30 15.31
CA LYS A 13 0.38 -4.09 14.45
C LYS A 13 -0.99 -4.29 15.09
N ARG A 14 -1.02 -4.69 16.38
CA ARG A 14 -2.27 -4.83 17.15
C ARG A 14 -3.05 -3.52 17.22
N GLN A 15 -2.36 -2.40 17.40
CA GLN A 15 -2.97 -1.07 17.40
C GLN A 15 -3.62 -0.76 16.05
N GLN A 16 -2.89 -0.90 14.94
CA GLN A 16 -3.42 -0.62 13.60
C GLN A 16 -4.61 -1.52 13.25
N GLU A 17 -4.54 -2.81 13.60
CA GLU A 17 -5.64 -3.76 13.41
C GLU A 17 -6.90 -3.33 14.17
N LYS A 18 -6.74 -2.92 15.43
CA LYS A 18 -7.85 -2.44 16.28
C LYS A 18 -8.41 -1.09 15.83
N GLU A 19 -7.57 -0.17 15.34
CA GLU A 19 -8.02 1.09 14.74
C GLU A 19 -8.83 0.86 13.46
N MET A 20 -8.37 -0.06 12.60
CA MET A 20 -9.10 -0.46 11.39
C MET A 20 -10.43 -1.13 11.73
N LEU A 21 -10.44 -2.03 12.71
CA LEU A 21 -11.65 -2.70 13.18
C LEU A 21 -12.66 -1.67 13.72
N ALA A 22 -12.21 -0.71 14.53
CA ALA A 22 -13.08 0.33 15.09
C ALA A 22 -13.70 1.26 14.03
N GLN A 23 -13.03 1.46 12.89
CA GLN A 23 -13.56 2.21 11.74
C GLN A 23 -14.56 1.42 10.91
N GLN A 24 -14.43 0.10 10.85
CA GLN A 24 -15.33 -0.79 10.11
C GLN A 24 -16.55 -1.21 10.92
N ASP A 25 -16.39 -1.34 12.24
CA ASP A 25 -17.45 -1.78 13.13
C ASP A 25 -18.38 -0.61 13.54
N PRO A 26 -19.70 -0.74 13.32
CA PRO A 26 -20.69 0.26 13.74
C PRO A 26 -20.96 0.21 15.25
N GLU A 27 -20.39 -0.74 15.99
CA GLU A 27 -20.60 -0.85 17.42
C GLU A 27 -20.07 0.40 18.15
N PRO A 28 -20.74 0.89 19.20
CA PRO A 28 -20.32 2.08 19.94
C PRO A 28 -19.11 1.85 20.85
N ARG A 29 -18.35 0.77 20.64
CA ARG A 29 -17.17 0.38 21.42
C ARG A 29 -15.90 0.58 20.61
N PHE A 30 -14.89 1.15 21.25
CA PHE A 30 -13.54 1.28 20.72
C PHE A 30 -12.56 0.67 21.73
N ASP A 31 -11.96 -0.45 21.36
CA ASP A 31 -11.02 -1.20 22.19
C ASP A 31 -9.59 -1.02 21.67
N LEU A 32 -8.76 -0.34 22.45
CA LEU A 32 -7.32 -0.14 22.24
C LEU A 32 -6.52 -0.72 23.44
N SER A 33 -7.02 -1.80 24.02
CA SER A 33 -6.38 -2.47 25.15
C SER A 33 -5.11 -3.24 24.75
N GLY A 34 -4.11 -3.32 25.62
CA GLY A 34 -2.97 -4.24 25.43
C GLY A 34 -2.04 -3.93 24.26
N CYS A 35 -2.00 -2.69 23.79
CA CYS A 35 -1.22 -2.26 22.61
C CYS A 35 0.20 -1.77 22.97
N GLU A 36 0.59 -1.81 24.26
CA GLU A 36 1.88 -1.32 24.77
C GLU A 36 2.15 0.16 24.45
N MET A 37 1.08 0.96 24.35
CA MET A 37 1.17 2.37 23.97
C MET A 37 1.73 3.22 25.10
N LEU A 38 2.61 4.17 24.76
CA LEU A 38 3.13 5.17 25.70
C LEU A 38 2.30 6.46 25.70
N GLU A 39 1.72 6.78 24.55
CA GLU A 39 0.84 7.92 24.31
C GLU A 39 -0.34 7.46 23.47
N VAL A 40 -1.47 8.16 23.59
CA VAL A 40 -2.65 7.90 22.77
C VAL A 40 -2.36 8.41 21.35
N PRO A 41 -2.63 7.61 20.29
CA PRO A 41 -2.39 8.02 18.91
C PRO A 41 -3.22 9.23 18.49
N GLU A 42 -2.63 10.10 17.66
CA GLU A 42 -3.31 11.27 17.12
C GLU A 42 -4.57 10.85 16.34
N GLY A 43 -5.70 11.51 16.62
CA GLY A 43 -6.95 11.29 15.90
C GLY A 43 -7.88 10.23 16.51
N VAL A 44 -7.46 9.48 17.52
CA VAL A 44 -8.36 8.55 18.26
C VAL A 44 -9.58 9.30 18.81
N TYR A 45 -9.41 10.52 19.32
CA TYR A 45 -10.53 11.31 19.84
C TYR A 45 -11.45 11.82 18.73
N ALA A 46 -10.89 12.17 17.57
CA ALA A 46 -11.67 12.53 16.39
C ALA A 46 -12.48 11.34 15.87
N ILE A 47 -11.91 10.13 15.87
CA ILE A 47 -12.60 8.90 15.49
C ILE A 47 -13.78 8.63 16.45
N CYS A 48 -13.56 8.77 17.76
CA CYS A 48 -14.64 8.60 18.75
C CYS A 48 -15.81 9.57 18.49
N LYS A 49 -15.51 10.81 18.10
CA LYS A 49 -16.52 11.82 17.77
C LYS A 49 -17.25 11.54 16.47
N VAL A 50 -16.52 11.23 15.39
CA VAL A 50 -17.10 10.98 14.06
C VAL A 50 -17.97 9.72 14.08
N LEU A 51 -17.51 8.68 14.76
CA LEU A 51 -18.21 7.39 14.85
C LEU A 51 -19.13 7.28 16.08
N GLN A 52 -19.30 8.36 16.85
CA GLN A 52 -20.15 8.42 18.05
C GLN A 52 -19.94 7.24 19.01
N LYS A 53 -18.67 6.88 19.26
CA LYS A 53 -18.31 5.77 20.15
C LYS A 53 -18.62 6.20 21.60
N GLN A 54 -19.31 5.32 22.33
CA GLN A 54 -19.69 5.54 23.73
C GLN A 54 -18.75 4.85 24.72
N VAL A 55 -18.02 3.82 24.29
CA VAL A 55 -17.12 3.05 25.14
C VAL A 55 -15.70 3.12 24.58
N LEU A 56 -14.75 3.61 25.39
CA LEU A 56 -13.33 3.66 25.05
C LEU A 56 -12.52 2.86 26.08
N LEU A 57 -11.84 1.82 25.61
CA LEU A 57 -11.00 0.96 26.44
C LEU A 57 -9.54 1.16 26.06
N LEU A 58 -8.73 1.64 26.99
CA LEU A 58 -7.29 1.90 26.83
C LEU A 58 -6.49 1.20 27.94
N ASN A 59 -7.05 0.13 28.49
CA ASN A 59 -6.47 -0.65 29.56
C ASN A 59 -5.24 -1.48 29.14
N ASP A 60 -4.42 -1.86 30.12
CA ASP A 60 -3.20 -2.66 29.94
C ASP A 60 -2.21 -2.04 28.92
N ASN A 61 -1.97 -0.73 29.06
CA ASN A 61 -0.99 0.01 28.26
C ASN A 61 0.10 0.64 29.16
N ALA A 62 1.01 1.40 28.57
CA ALA A 62 2.06 2.12 29.29
C ALA A 62 1.82 3.64 29.31
N LEU A 63 0.55 4.07 29.22
CA LEU A 63 0.17 5.47 29.06
C LEU A 63 0.58 6.30 30.29
N GLN A 64 1.17 7.46 30.04
CA GLN A 64 1.53 8.43 31.09
C GLN A 64 0.61 9.64 31.12
N ASP A 65 0.06 10.03 29.96
CA ASP A 65 -0.84 11.16 29.78
C ASP A 65 -1.81 10.89 28.61
N LEU A 66 -2.91 11.65 28.57
CA LEU A 66 -3.95 11.63 27.54
C LEU A 66 -3.74 12.71 26.47
N GLY A 67 -2.65 13.49 26.53
CA GLY A 67 -2.42 14.62 25.63
C GLY A 67 -2.19 14.27 24.16
N GLY A 68 -1.76 13.05 23.84
CA GLY A 68 -1.43 12.64 22.46
C GLY A 68 -2.64 12.39 21.55
N GLY A 69 -3.83 12.12 22.12
CA GLY A 69 -4.99 11.67 21.36
C GLY A 69 -5.75 12.76 20.59
N GLY A 70 -5.43 14.03 20.84
CA GLY A 70 -6.15 15.21 20.35
C GLY A 70 -6.82 16.02 21.47
N ASP A 71 -7.91 16.73 21.15
CA ASP A 71 -8.67 17.48 22.16
C ASP A 71 -9.62 16.56 22.95
N LEU A 72 -9.45 16.50 24.27
CA LEU A 72 -10.36 15.76 25.18
C LEU A 72 -11.80 16.27 25.07
N ALA A 73 -12.02 17.49 24.58
CA ALA A 73 -13.36 18.02 24.32
C ALA A 73 -14.10 17.30 23.18
N ASP A 74 -13.43 16.47 22.37
CA ASP A 74 -14.06 15.67 21.33
C ASP A 74 -14.69 14.38 21.89
N LEU A 75 -14.38 14.00 23.12
CA LEU A 75 -14.88 12.79 23.80
C LEU A 75 -16.18 13.01 24.59
N ARG A 76 -17.01 13.98 24.21
CA ARG A 76 -18.22 14.38 24.97
C ARG A 76 -19.27 13.28 25.12
N ASP A 77 -19.33 12.38 24.17
CA ASP A 77 -20.37 11.34 24.08
C ASP A 77 -19.95 10.01 24.71
N ILE A 78 -18.74 9.93 25.28
CA ILE A 78 -18.24 8.73 25.96
C ILE A 78 -18.98 8.54 27.29
N SER A 79 -19.54 7.34 27.48
CA SER A 79 -20.19 6.87 28.70
C SER A 79 -19.27 5.97 29.54
N VAL A 80 -18.37 5.20 28.91
CA VAL A 80 -17.44 4.29 29.60
C VAL A 80 -16.01 4.56 29.15
N LEU A 81 -15.15 4.89 30.12
CA LEU A 81 -13.72 5.09 29.90
C LEU A 81 -12.93 4.17 30.82
N ASP A 82 -12.21 3.23 30.23
CA ASP A 82 -11.36 2.29 30.95
C ASP A 82 -9.88 2.59 30.72
N LEU A 83 -9.18 2.99 31.78
CA LEU A 83 -7.77 3.34 31.82
C LEU A 83 -7.00 2.45 32.82
N HIS A 84 -7.54 1.29 33.18
CA HIS A 84 -6.89 0.43 34.18
C HIS A 84 -5.51 -0.08 33.72
N SER A 85 -4.62 -0.39 34.67
CA SER A 85 -3.27 -0.92 34.40
C SER A 85 -2.44 -0.02 33.47
N ASN A 86 -2.25 1.24 33.84
CA ASN A 86 -1.43 2.22 33.10
C ASN A 86 -0.41 2.88 34.04
N ASN A 87 0.33 3.88 33.55
CA ASN A 87 1.37 4.60 34.29
C ASN A 87 0.99 6.06 34.60
N PHE A 88 -0.30 6.38 34.69
CA PHE A 88 -0.77 7.75 34.95
C PHE A 88 -0.28 8.26 36.31
N LYS A 89 0.39 9.41 36.31
CA LYS A 89 0.85 10.11 37.53
C LYS A 89 -0.11 11.22 37.96
N THR A 90 -0.71 11.88 36.98
CA THR A 90 -1.66 12.99 37.11
C THR A 90 -2.67 12.88 35.98
N LEU A 91 -3.90 13.33 36.21
CA LEU A 91 -4.89 13.51 35.14
C LEU A 91 -4.91 14.97 34.69
N PRO A 92 -5.18 15.24 33.40
CA PRO A 92 -5.19 16.60 32.85
C PRO A 92 -6.32 17.46 33.45
N ASN A 93 -6.09 18.76 33.59
CA ASN A 93 -7.07 19.70 34.15
C ASN A 93 -8.35 19.82 33.31
N HIS A 94 -8.32 19.42 32.03
CA HIS A 94 -9.46 19.45 31.12
C HIS A 94 -10.28 18.15 31.11
N PHE A 95 -9.99 17.20 32.01
CA PHE A 95 -10.73 15.93 32.11
C PHE A 95 -12.24 16.10 32.40
N GLY A 96 -12.64 17.24 32.96
CA GLY A 96 -14.05 17.58 33.21
C GLY A 96 -14.89 17.89 31.97
N CYS A 97 -14.35 17.80 30.76
CA CYS A 97 -15.09 17.96 29.50
C CYS A 97 -15.95 16.73 29.12
N LEU A 98 -15.72 15.59 29.77
CA LEU A 98 -16.42 14.31 29.54
C LEU A 98 -17.81 14.29 30.22
N LEU A 99 -18.72 15.14 29.74
CA LEU A 99 -19.98 15.41 30.46
C LEU A 99 -20.88 14.18 30.63
N HIS A 100 -20.89 13.23 29.69
CA HIS A 100 -21.76 12.05 29.71
C HIS A 100 -21.12 10.80 30.33
N LEU A 101 -19.93 10.92 30.92
CA LEU A 101 -19.21 9.77 31.48
C LEU A 101 -19.96 9.17 32.67
N GLN A 102 -20.23 7.86 32.60
CA GLN A 102 -20.93 7.08 33.63
C GLN A 102 -19.98 6.12 34.37
N VAL A 103 -18.99 5.56 33.68
CA VAL A 103 -18.03 4.61 34.26
C VAL A 103 -16.61 5.08 33.96
N LEU A 104 -15.82 5.23 35.02
CA LEU A 104 -14.40 5.54 34.95
C LEU A 104 -13.58 4.54 35.76
N ASP A 105 -12.75 3.77 35.07
CA ASP A 105 -11.79 2.86 35.71
C ASP A 105 -10.37 3.39 35.57
N LEU A 106 -9.74 3.69 36.70
CA LEU A 106 -8.38 4.19 36.81
C LEU A 106 -7.53 3.28 37.70
N SER A 107 -7.95 2.03 37.89
CA SER A 107 -7.29 1.07 38.79
C SER A 107 -5.87 0.73 38.32
N ASN A 108 -4.98 0.34 39.23
CA ASN A 108 -3.59 -0.01 38.91
C ASN A 108 -2.84 1.10 38.17
N ASN A 109 -2.81 2.31 38.74
CA ASN A 109 -2.09 3.46 38.21
C ASN A 109 -1.17 4.06 39.29
N LYS A 110 -0.52 5.20 39.01
CA LYS A 110 0.41 5.88 39.93
C LYS A 110 -0.08 7.27 40.32
N LEU A 111 -1.41 7.46 40.35
CA LEU A 111 -2.02 8.76 40.63
C LEU A 111 -1.73 9.20 42.05
N LYS A 112 -1.24 10.44 42.20
CA LYS A 112 -0.99 11.06 43.51
C LYS A 112 -2.14 11.94 44.00
N HIS A 113 -2.80 12.61 43.06
CA HIS A 113 -3.93 13.50 43.30
C HIS A 113 -4.89 13.41 42.12
N LEU A 114 -6.18 13.67 42.38
CA LEU A 114 -7.19 13.86 41.34
C LEU A 114 -7.39 15.37 41.08
N PRO A 115 -7.64 15.78 39.83
CA PRO A 115 -7.89 17.18 39.50
C PRO A 115 -9.28 17.62 39.96
N ASP A 116 -9.42 18.88 40.38
CA ASP A 116 -10.71 19.45 40.80
C ASP A 116 -11.78 19.36 39.70
N SER A 117 -11.37 19.36 38.43
CA SER A 117 -12.25 19.23 37.27
C SER A 117 -13.02 17.91 37.20
N ILE A 118 -12.64 16.86 37.95
CA ILE A 118 -13.39 15.60 37.99
C ILE A 118 -14.79 15.79 38.60
N SER A 119 -15.00 16.83 39.42
CA SER A 119 -16.32 17.16 39.98
C SER A 119 -17.33 17.62 38.92
N LYS A 120 -16.88 17.97 37.71
CA LYS A 120 -17.75 18.37 36.59
C LYS A 120 -18.46 17.18 35.94
N LEU A 121 -18.04 15.94 36.23
CA LEU A 121 -18.62 14.72 35.70
C LEU A 121 -19.93 14.36 36.42
N LYS A 122 -21.00 15.09 36.11
CA LYS A 122 -22.27 15.01 36.86
C LYS A 122 -22.92 13.63 36.78
N TYR A 123 -22.78 12.91 35.67
CA TYR A 123 -23.44 11.62 35.42
C TYR A 123 -22.60 10.40 35.81
N LEU A 124 -21.45 10.59 36.45
CA LEU A 124 -20.57 9.49 36.84
C LEU A 124 -21.23 8.61 37.90
N GLN A 125 -21.38 7.32 37.61
CA GLN A 125 -21.99 6.33 38.47
C GLN A 125 -20.96 5.42 39.14
N THR A 126 -19.89 5.06 38.42
CA THR A 126 -18.85 4.16 38.93
C THR A 126 -17.49 4.81 38.77
N LEU A 127 -16.76 4.93 39.88
CA LEU A 127 -15.39 5.43 39.92
C LEU A 127 -14.50 4.41 40.64
N LYS A 128 -13.59 3.81 39.90
CA LYS A 128 -12.60 2.87 40.46
C LYS A 128 -11.21 3.46 40.43
N LEU A 129 -10.57 3.51 41.59
CA LEU A 129 -9.26 4.10 41.83
C LEU A 129 -8.35 3.14 42.61
N ARG A 130 -8.68 1.85 42.60
CA ARG A 130 -7.94 0.82 43.31
C ARG A 130 -6.46 0.81 42.92
N ASP A 131 -5.58 0.51 43.86
CA ASP A 131 -4.13 0.35 43.60
C ASP A 131 -3.51 1.61 42.95
N ASN A 132 -3.65 2.74 43.65
CA ASN A 132 -3.07 4.04 43.30
C ASN A 132 -2.29 4.63 44.50
N ARG A 133 -1.76 5.86 44.38
CA ARG A 133 -0.97 6.52 45.44
C ARG A 133 -1.66 7.78 45.95
N LEU A 134 -2.99 7.78 46.00
CA LEU A 134 -3.78 8.93 46.43
C LEU A 134 -3.62 9.12 47.94
N LYS A 135 -3.22 10.33 48.35
CA LYS A 135 -3.11 10.71 49.78
C LYS A 135 -4.37 11.40 50.31
N THR A 136 -5.01 12.16 49.44
CA THR A 136 -6.20 12.96 49.74
C THR A 136 -7.15 12.89 48.56
N PHE A 137 -8.44 12.98 48.85
CA PHE A 137 -9.49 13.04 47.84
C PHE A 137 -10.03 14.48 47.78
N PRO A 138 -10.31 15.06 46.59
CA PRO A 138 -10.85 16.41 46.51
C PRO A 138 -12.25 16.46 47.13
N GLU A 139 -12.53 17.45 47.97
CA GLU A 139 -13.83 17.62 48.61
C GLU A 139 -14.98 17.81 47.60
N GLN A 140 -14.66 18.30 46.41
CA GLN A 140 -15.57 18.66 45.34
C GLN A 140 -16.13 17.44 44.59
N VAL A 141 -15.44 16.30 44.61
CA VAL A 141 -15.91 15.06 43.93
C VAL A 141 -17.14 14.49 44.61
N PHE A 142 -17.32 14.79 45.89
CA PHE A 142 -18.45 14.31 46.69
C PHE A 142 -19.75 15.09 46.44
N GLY A 143 -19.73 16.11 45.58
CA GLY A 143 -20.91 16.81 45.06
C GLY A 143 -21.54 16.15 43.82
N MET A 144 -21.07 14.99 43.37
CA MET A 144 -21.63 14.27 42.22
C MET A 144 -22.91 13.51 42.63
N PRO A 145 -24.09 13.84 42.05
CA PRO A 145 -25.37 13.34 42.55
C PRO A 145 -25.68 11.89 42.16
N TYR A 146 -24.98 11.33 41.17
CA TYR A 146 -25.29 10.00 40.61
C TYR A 146 -24.23 8.93 40.89
N LEU A 147 -23.19 9.23 41.68
CA LEU A 147 -22.11 8.27 41.96
C LEU A 147 -22.58 7.18 42.94
N ARG A 148 -22.62 5.94 42.46
CA ARG A 148 -23.09 4.74 43.17
C ARG A 148 -21.96 3.90 43.75
N THR A 149 -20.89 3.75 42.98
CA THR A 149 -19.79 2.84 43.31
C THR A 149 -18.48 3.61 43.35
N LEU A 150 -17.81 3.57 44.50
CA LEU A 150 -16.49 4.18 44.71
C LEU A 150 -15.51 3.14 45.25
N ASP A 151 -14.50 2.79 44.47
CA ASP A 151 -13.41 1.92 44.92
C ASP A 151 -12.13 2.73 45.11
N ILE A 152 -11.67 2.84 46.35
CA ILE A 152 -10.44 3.53 46.75
C ILE A 152 -9.48 2.60 47.51
N SER A 153 -9.68 1.27 47.41
CA SER A 153 -8.81 0.28 48.02
C SER A 153 -7.35 0.40 47.55
N HIS A 154 -6.41 -0.03 48.38
CA HIS A 154 -4.97 0.03 48.10
C HIS A 154 -4.48 1.42 47.66
N ASN A 155 -4.82 2.44 48.46
CA ASN A 155 -4.33 3.82 48.34
C ASN A 155 -3.68 4.29 49.65
N GLU A 156 -3.14 5.51 49.67
CA GLU A 156 -2.54 6.14 50.86
C GLU A 156 -3.52 7.09 51.58
N ILE A 157 -4.83 6.90 51.40
CA ILE A 157 -5.89 7.76 51.96
C ILE A 157 -6.08 7.41 53.44
N ARG A 158 -5.93 8.42 54.30
CA ARG A 158 -6.12 8.26 55.77
C ARG A 158 -7.45 8.82 56.27
N SER A 159 -8.06 9.76 55.55
CA SER A 159 -9.28 10.42 55.98
C SER A 159 -10.26 10.66 54.83
N LEU A 160 -11.53 10.28 55.02
CA LEU A 160 -12.63 10.67 54.13
C LEU A 160 -13.27 11.98 54.61
N PRO A 161 -13.59 12.92 53.72
CA PRO A 161 -14.26 14.15 54.12
C PRO A 161 -15.74 13.89 54.46
N VAL A 162 -16.23 14.61 55.47
CA VAL A 162 -17.61 14.54 55.97
C VAL A 162 -18.66 14.85 54.88
N LYS A 163 -18.27 15.65 53.87
CA LYS A 163 -19.11 16.00 52.71
C LYS A 163 -19.51 14.80 51.84
N LEU A 164 -18.94 13.61 52.04
CA LEU A 164 -19.38 12.36 51.40
C LEU A 164 -20.87 12.05 51.66
N CYS A 165 -21.41 12.46 52.81
CA CYS A 165 -22.82 12.25 53.15
C CYS A 165 -23.80 12.95 52.18
N GLY A 166 -23.35 13.95 51.42
CA GLY A 166 -24.16 14.68 50.45
C GLY A 166 -24.55 13.86 49.22
N ASN A 167 -23.83 12.77 48.94
CA ASN A 167 -24.16 11.88 47.85
C ASN A 167 -25.19 10.83 48.32
N ARG A 168 -26.42 11.00 47.84
CA ARG A 168 -27.58 10.17 48.19
C ARG A 168 -27.73 8.91 47.34
N ALA A 169 -26.92 8.76 46.29
CA ALA A 169 -26.98 7.63 45.36
C ALA A 169 -25.92 6.54 45.65
N MET A 170 -25.11 6.70 46.70
CA MET A 170 -23.99 5.81 46.99
C MET A 170 -24.46 4.45 47.52
N GLU A 171 -24.10 3.38 46.81
CA GLU A 171 -24.46 1.99 47.10
C GLU A 171 -23.26 1.22 47.67
N THR A 172 -22.07 1.44 47.10
CA THR A 172 -20.85 0.69 47.47
C THR A 172 -19.63 1.59 47.61
N ILE A 173 -18.92 1.47 48.73
CA ILE A 173 -17.63 2.10 48.95
C ILE A 173 -16.66 1.00 49.39
N VAL A 174 -15.60 0.81 48.61
CA VAL A 174 -14.54 -0.14 48.94
C VAL A 174 -13.33 0.65 49.41
N LEU A 175 -12.86 0.35 50.62
CA LEU A 175 -11.81 1.09 51.32
C LEU A 175 -10.97 0.16 52.20
N ASP A 176 -9.70 0.50 52.40
CA ASP A 176 -8.79 -0.28 53.25
C ASP A 176 -8.95 0.11 54.73
N SER A 177 -9.66 -0.72 55.50
CA SER A 177 -9.91 -0.50 56.93
C SER A 177 -8.62 -0.35 57.75
N ALA A 178 -7.50 -0.92 57.30
CA ALA A 178 -6.23 -0.90 58.01
C ALA A 178 -5.52 0.48 58.01
N LEU A 179 -5.74 1.28 56.96
CA LEU A 179 -5.02 2.55 56.70
C LEU A 179 -5.82 3.80 57.08
N MET A 180 -7.11 3.65 57.40
CA MET A 180 -7.99 4.76 57.74
C MET A 180 -7.87 5.20 59.20
N ASP A 181 -7.69 6.52 59.38
CA ASP A 181 -7.78 7.23 60.67
C ASP A 181 -9.21 7.78 60.88
N PHE A 182 -9.89 8.20 59.81
CA PHE A 182 -11.27 8.71 59.84
C PHE A 182 -12.00 8.30 58.55
N PRO A 183 -13.01 7.41 58.56
CA PRO A 183 -13.74 6.82 59.69
C PRO A 183 -12.93 5.78 60.50
N PRO A 184 -13.31 5.49 61.76
CA PRO A 184 -12.62 4.50 62.58
C PRO A 184 -12.72 3.08 62.00
N LYS A 185 -11.68 2.27 62.26
CA LYS A 185 -11.52 0.91 61.72
C LYS A 185 -12.76 0.02 61.93
N ASP A 186 -13.39 0.12 63.11
CA ASP A 186 -14.61 -0.62 63.47
C ASP A 186 -15.86 -0.28 62.62
N VAL A 187 -15.86 0.89 61.97
CA VAL A 187 -16.93 1.33 61.06
C VAL A 187 -16.58 0.93 59.64
N CYS A 188 -15.30 1.00 59.28
CA CYS A 188 -14.76 0.61 57.96
C CYS A 188 -14.84 -0.90 57.69
N GLU A 189 -14.74 -1.75 58.71
CA GLU A 189 -14.93 -3.22 58.57
C GLU A 189 -16.39 -3.64 58.39
N LYS A 190 -17.35 -2.74 58.67
CA LYS A 190 -18.78 -3.01 58.52
C LYS A 190 -19.24 -2.70 57.08
N SER A 191 -20.53 -2.90 56.82
CA SER A 191 -21.15 -2.55 55.53
C SER A 191 -20.97 -1.06 55.19
N THR A 192 -20.89 -0.74 53.89
CA THR A 192 -20.89 0.62 53.32
C THR A 192 -21.93 1.54 53.96
N VAL A 193 -23.10 0.99 54.28
CA VAL A 193 -24.21 1.73 54.91
C VAL A 193 -23.80 2.31 56.27
N ASN A 194 -23.01 1.57 57.04
CA ASN A 194 -22.55 2.01 58.37
C ASN A 194 -21.54 3.15 58.27
N VAL A 195 -20.68 3.12 57.25
CA VAL A 195 -19.76 4.22 56.93
C VAL A 195 -20.55 5.48 56.58
N MET A 196 -21.59 5.35 55.76
CA MET A 196 -22.45 6.48 55.39
C MET A 196 -23.26 7.02 56.58
N ILE A 197 -23.81 6.16 57.44
CA ILE A 197 -24.52 6.57 58.67
C ILE A 197 -23.57 7.33 59.61
N PHE A 198 -22.33 6.85 59.77
CA PHE A 198 -21.33 7.52 60.61
C PHE A 198 -21.00 8.92 60.08
N LEU A 199 -20.76 9.05 58.78
CA LEU A 199 -20.48 10.34 58.14
C LEU A 199 -21.68 11.29 58.18
N SER A 200 -22.89 10.79 58.00
CA SER A 200 -24.13 11.58 58.14
C SER A 200 -24.35 12.09 59.56
N LYS A 201 -24.02 11.29 60.58
CA LYS A 201 -24.08 11.68 62.00
C LYS A 201 -23.08 12.79 62.33
N GLU A 202 -21.85 12.70 61.83
CA GLU A 202 -20.82 13.74 61.97
C GLU A 202 -21.16 15.02 61.17
N ALA A 203 -21.89 14.90 60.05
CA ALA A 203 -22.35 16.02 59.24
C ALA A 203 -23.62 16.72 59.77
N GLY A 204 -24.33 16.10 60.72
CA GLY A 204 -25.63 16.59 61.21
C GLY A 204 -26.80 16.40 60.23
N VAL A 205 -26.72 15.41 59.34
CA VAL A 205 -27.73 15.12 58.29
C VAL A 205 -28.36 13.75 58.55
N GLU A 206 -29.68 13.60 58.35
CA GLU A 206 -30.33 12.28 58.42
C GLU A 206 -29.94 11.41 57.22
N TYR A 207 -29.54 10.16 57.48
CA TYR A 207 -29.22 9.19 56.43
C TYR A 207 -30.50 8.65 55.81
N GLU A 208 -30.67 8.86 54.50
CA GLU A 208 -31.73 8.25 53.70
C GLU A 208 -31.15 7.14 52.82
N HIS A 209 -31.75 5.96 52.86
CA HIS A 209 -31.32 4.84 52.04
C HIS A 209 -31.61 5.10 50.55
N PRO A 210 -30.69 4.76 49.61
CA PRO A 210 -30.82 5.07 48.18
C PRO A 210 -32.15 4.64 47.53
N SER A 211 -32.76 3.56 48.01
CA SER A 211 -34.03 3.03 47.48
C SER A 211 -35.29 3.84 47.82
N LYS A 212 -35.23 4.88 48.66
CA LYS A 212 -36.41 5.69 49.04
C LYS A 212 -36.67 6.89 48.10
N TYR A 213 -35.69 7.24 47.26
CA TYR A 213 -35.75 8.43 46.41
C TYR A 213 -36.59 8.24 45.13
N TRP A 214 -36.92 7.00 44.77
CA TRP A 214 -37.72 6.70 43.56
C TRP A 214 -39.25 6.81 43.75
N LEU A 215 -39.77 7.14 44.94
CA LEU A 215 -41.19 6.87 45.29
C LEU A 215 -42.00 8.04 45.88
N LYS A 216 -41.67 9.31 45.63
CA LYS A 216 -42.49 10.46 46.11
C LYS A 216 -42.68 11.59 45.10
N ALA A 217 -43.81 11.50 44.40
CA ALA A 217 -44.66 12.58 43.89
C ALA A 217 -46.04 11.90 43.82
N ASP A 218 -47.17 12.38 44.31
CA ASP A 218 -47.67 13.64 44.84
C ASP A 218 -49.06 13.24 45.44
N GLU A 219 -49.55 13.81 46.54
CA GLU A 219 -51.00 13.91 46.87
C GLU A 219 -51.24 14.45 48.30
N GLY A 220 -51.77 15.67 48.37
CA GLY A 220 -52.30 16.31 49.57
C GLY A 220 -53.82 16.11 49.67
N GLY A 221 -54.31 15.87 50.88
CA GLY A 221 -55.73 15.65 51.17
C GLY A 221 -56.56 16.91 51.34
N ILE A 222 -57.84 16.75 51.67
CA ILE A 222 -58.70 17.74 52.37
C ILE A 222 -59.87 17.01 53.07
N SER A 223 -60.27 17.64 54.19
CA SER A 223 -61.20 17.23 55.25
C SER A 223 -62.55 17.99 55.19
N SER A 224 -63.56 17.49 55.92
CA SER A 224 -64.67 18.18 56.65
C SER A 224 -66.05 17.55 56.36
N THR A 225 -66.69 16.84 57.29
CA THR A 225 -67.54 17.25 58.45
C THR A 225 -68.73 18.16 58.13
N LYS A 226 -69.97 17.63 58.09
CA LYS A 226 -70.97 17.70 59.19
C LYS A 226 -72.37 17.25 58.71
N ASP A 227 -72.86 16.23 59.43
CA ASP A 227 -74.17 15.61 59.35
C ASP A 227 -75.33 16.49 59.84
N SER A 228 -76.52 16.13 59.35
CA SER A 228 -77.82 16.21 60.05
C SER A 228 -78.94 16.99 59.35
N GLU A 229 -78.72 17.45 58.12
CA GLU A 229 -79.81 17.71 57.16
C GLU A 229 -79.77 16.72 55.98
N ALA A 230 -78.66 15.98 55.89
CA ALA A 230 -78.40 14.95 54.90
C ALA A 230 -79.38 13.77 55.01
N LYS A 231 -79.86 13.34 56.19
CA LYS A 231 -80.59 12.06 56.32
C LYS A 231 -81.95 11.97 55.62
N ARG A 232 -82.59 13.10 55.24
CA ARG A 232 -83.84 13.09 54.45
C ARG A 232 -83.63 13.34 52.97
N GLN A 233 -82.59 14.06 52.58
CA GLN A 233 -82.14 14.12 51.19
C GLN A 233 -81.42 12.82 50.78
N ILE A 234 -80.74 12.15 51.71
CA ILE A 234 -80.04 10.86 51.51
C ILE A 234 -81.00 9.78 51.03
N ALA A 235 -82.25 9.66 51.48
CA ALA A 235 -83.13 8.57 51.03
C ALA A 235 -83.66 8.74 49.59
N LEU A 236 -83.92 9.98 49.15
CA LEU A 236 -84.32 10.29 47.76
C LEU A 236 -83.10 10.29 46.83
N MET A 237 -82.00 10.82 47.33
CA MET A 237 -80.69 10.80 46.69
C MET A 237 -80.10 9.40 46.68
N GLU A 238 -80.42 8.46 47.58
CA GLU A 238 -80.00 7.05 47.58
C GLU A 238 -80.68 6.25 46.49
N SER A 239 -81.93 6.56 46.14
CA SER A 239 -82.62 5.93 45.01
C SER A 239 -82.04 6.42 43.67
N GLN A 240 -81.84 7.74 43.53
CA GLN A 240 -81.21 8.34 42.34
C GLN A 240 -79.71 8.04 42.25
N MET A 241 -79.04 7.93 43.40
CA MET A 241 -77.64 7.53 43.52
C MET A 241 -77.50 6.04 43.29
N ASN A 242 -78.45 5.16 43.66
CA ASN A 242 -78.39 3.73 43.32
C ASN A 242 -78.62 3.46 41.82
N GLU A 243 -79.54 4.17 41.16
CA GLU A 243 -79.65 4.13 39.69
C GLU A 243 -78.39 4.70 39.03
N GLY A 244 -77.86 5.81 39.55
CA GLY A 244 -76.58 6.37 39.14
C GLY A 244 -75.39 5.45 39.44
N LEU A 245 -75.42 4.68 40.54
CA LEU A 245 -74.39 3.73 40.96
C LEU A 245 -74.43 2.50 40.08
N GLN A 246 -75.61 2.00 39.72
CA GLN A 246 -75.76 0.88 38.78
C GLN A 246 -75.37 1.28 37.36
N ALA A 247 -75.72 2.50 36.92
CA ALA A 247 -75.24 3.03 35.64
C ALA A 247 -73.72 3.25 35.66
N HIS A 248 -73.17 3.81 36.73
CA HIS A 248 -71.74 3.99 36.92
C HIS A 248 -71.00 2.65 37.07
N GLN A 249 -71.56 1.65 37.75
CA GLN A 249 -71.03 0.29 37.83
C GLN A 249 -71.05 -0.37 36.46
N SER A 250 -72.13 -0.26 35.70
CA SER A 250 -72.19 -0.78 34.31
C SER A 250 -71.17 -0.09 33.40
N VAL A 251 -70.94 1.22 33.57
CA VAL A 251 -69.89 1.95 32.84
C VAL A 251 -68.49 1.54 33.30
N LEU A 252 -68.26 1.34 34.59
CA LEU A 252 -66.99 0.84 35.13
C LEU A 252 -66.70 -0.60 34.70
N ASP A 253 -67.74 -1.44 34.59
CA ASP A 253 -67.61 -2.82 34.16
C ASP A 253 -67.39 -2.90 32.64
N LYS A 254 -68.00 -2.00 31.85
CA LYS A 254 -67.65 -1.80 30.44
C LYS A 254 -66.22 -1.28 30.28
N LYS A 255 -65.82 -0.28 31.06
CA LYS A 255 -64.44 0.25 31.07
C LYS A 255 -63.43 -0.83 31.49
N ARG A 256 -63.77 -1.68 32.47
CA ARG A 256 -62.94 -2.82 32.88
C ARG A 256 -62.85 -3.86 31.77
N ALA A 257 -63.95 -4.19 31.09
CA ALA A 257 -63.94 -5.09 29.94
C ALA A 257 -63.10 -4.53 28.78
N GLU A 258 -63.22 -3.23 28.47
CA GLU A 258 -62.39 -2.53 27.47
C GLU A 258 -60.90 -2.53 27.85
N VAL A 259 -60.58 -2.32 29.13
CA VAL A 259 -59.19 -2.38 29.63
C VAL A 259 -58.64 -3.81 29.55
N GLU A 260 -59.43 -4.82 29.91
CA GLU A 260 -59.04 -6.24 29.78
C GLU A 260 -58.86 -6.65 28.32
N GLU A 261 -59.66 -6.12 27.41
CA GLU A 261 -59.54 -6.36 25.97
C GLU A 261 -58.31 -5.66 25.39
N LEU A 262 -58.04 -4.41 25.78
CA LEU A 262 -56.82 -3.68 25.43
C LEU A 262 -55.57 -4.39 25.98
N GLN A 263 -55.62 -4.89 27.21
CA GLN A 263 -54.52 -5.61 27.84
C GLN A 263 -54.27 -6.95 27.14
N ARG A 264 -55.33 -7.68 26.74
CA ARG A 264 -55.21 -8.87 25.89
C ARG A 264 -54.62 -8.53 24.51
N ALA A 265 -55.01 -7.41 23.89
CA ALA A 265 -54.47 -6.98 22.62
C ALA A 265 -52.97 -6.64 22.72
N MET A 266 -52.56 -5.87 23.74
CA MET A 266 -51.15 -5.58 23.98
C MET A 266 -50.34 -6.85 24.28
N GLN A 267 -50.91 -7.80 25.01
CA GLN A 267 -50.24 -9.07 25.30
C GLN A 267 -50.12 -9.95 24.06
N ALA A 268 -51.10 -9.92 23.16
CA ALA A 268 -51.03 -10.59 21.87
C ALA A 268 -49.97 -9.96 20.95
N GLU A 269 -49.87 -8.62 20.92
CA GLU A 269 -48.84 -7.90 20.17
C GLU A 269 -47.43 -8.18 20.72
N HIS A 270 -47.27 -8.18 22.05
CA HIS A 270 -46.01 -8.54 22.70
C HIS A 270 -45.61 -9.99 22.41
N ASN A 271 -46.56 -10.93 22.43
CA ASN A 271 -46.30 -12.32 22.06
C ASN A 271 -45.91 -12.47 20.58
N ALA A 272 -46.56 -11.75 19.67
CA ALA A 272 -46.21 -11.75 18.25
C ALA A 272 -44.81 -11.17 18.00
N GLN A 273 -44.46 -10.09 18.72
CA GLN A 273 -43.12 -9.50 18.67
C GLN A 273 -42.05 -10.43 19.25
N ALA A 274 -42.36 -11.14 20.34
CA ALA A 274 -41.48 -12.15 20.91
C ALA A 274 -41.26 -13.34 19.96
N GLU A 275 -42.29 -13.77 19.22
CA GLU A 275 -42.18 -14.84 18.22
C GLU A 275 -41.32 -14.43 17.02
N LEU A 276 -41.48 -13.19 16.53
CA LEU A 276 -40.62 -12.63 15.48
C LEU A 276 -39.17 -12.50 15.96
N ALA A 277 -38.95 -12.06 17.19
CA ALA A 277 -37.62 -11.99 17.79
C ALA A 277 -36.99 -13.38 17.96
N ALA A 278 -37.76 -14.40 18.34
CA ALA A 278 -37.29 -15.78 18.42
C ALA A 278 -36.89 -16.33 17.04
N LYS A 279 -37.72 -16.10 16.01
CA LYS A 279 -37.41 -16.46 14.61
C LYS A 279 -36.16 -15.74 14.09
N ALA A 280 -35.99 -14.46 14.41
CA ALA A 280 -34.80 -13.70 14.05
C ALA A 280 -33.55 -14.24 14.76
N ALA A 281 -33.65 -14.59 16.05
CA ALA A 281 -32.56 -15.19 16.81
C ALA A 281 -32.18 -16.58 16.27
N GLU A 282 -33.15 -17.39 15.85
CA GLU A 282 -32.90 -18.69 15.24
C GLU A 282 -32.20 -18.55 13.88
N ASN A 283 -32.67 -17.64 13.03
CA ASN A 283 -32.03 -17.30 11.75
C ASN A 283 -30.60 -16.75 11.95
N HIS A 284 -30.39 -15.95 12.99
CA HIS A 284 -29.05 -15.47 13.33
C HIS A 284 -28.15 -16.62 13.78
N ARG A 285 -28.68 -17.56 14.58
CA ARG A 285 -27.92 -18.74 15.02
C ARG A 285 -27.56 -19.67 13.87
N THR A 286 -28.45 -19.88 12.91
CA THR A 286 -28.17 -20.69 11.72
C THR A 286 -27.15 -20.00 10.82
N LEU A 287 -27.26 -18.67 10.61
CA LEU A 287 -26.26 -17.89 9.87
C LEU A 287 -24.88 -17.99 10.53
N LEU A 288 -24.79 -17.79 11.85
CA LEU A 288 -23.55 -17.92 12.60
C LEU A 288 -22.96 -19.33 12.51
N SER A 289 -23.80 -20.38 12.52
CA SER A 289 -23.35 -21.75 12.32
C SER A 289 -22.77 -21.98 10.92
N SER A 290 -23.41 -21.41 9.89
CA SER A 290 -22.92 -21.49 8.51
C SER A 290 -21.63 -20.69 8.32
N ILE A 291 -21.52 -19.50 8.91
CA ILE A 291 -20.30 -18.69 8.89
C ILE A 291 -19.16 -19.42 9.60
N LYS A 292 -19.43 -20.06 10.73
CA LYS A 292 -18.44 -20.87 11.46
C LYS A 292 -17.95 -22.04 10.61
N MET A 293 -18.87 -22.78 9.98
CA MET A 293 -18.49 -23.89 9.07
C MET A 293 -17.67 -23.40 7.88
N ASN A 294 -18.07 -22.29 7.24
CA ASN A 294 -17.30 -21.71 6.14
C ASN A 294 -15.92 -21.24 6.59
N SER A 295 -15.81 -20.60 7.75
CA SER A 295 -14.52 -20.18 8.30
C SER A 295 -13.62 -21.37 8.62
N GLU A 296 -14.17 -22.46 9.17
CA GLU A 296 -13.42 -23.70 9.41
C GLU A 296 -12.95 -24.32 8.09
N GLN A 297 -13.81 -24.35 7.07
CA GLN A 297 -13.48 -24.81 5.72
C GLN A 297 -12.37 -23.97 5.07
N ASP A 298 -12.50 -22.64 5.10
CA ASP A 298 -11.50 -21.71 4.55
C ASP A 298 -10.14 -21.87 5.26
N THR A 299 -10.14 -22.07 6.59
CA THR A 299 -8.89 -22.32 7.33
C THR A 299 -8.25 -23.65 6.97
N PHE A 300 -9.06 -24.67 6.68
CA PHE A 300 -8.58 -25.97 6.22
C PHE A 300 -7.97 -25.85 4.81
N ASP A 301 -8.68 -25.20 3.88
CA ASP A 301 -8.22 -24.99 2.51
C ASP A 301 -6.93 -24.15 2.46
N LEU A 302 -6.83 -23.11 3.30
CA LEU A 302 -5.61 -22.32 3.45
C LEU A 302 -4.45 -23.15 4.02
N ALA A 303 -4.70 -24.01 5.01
CA ALA A 303 -3.69 -24.90 5.56
C ALA A 303 -3.20 -25.90 4.50
N GLU A 304 -4.10 -26.46 3.69
CA GLU A 304 -3.76 -27.38 2.60
C GLU A 304 -2.95 -26.70 1.49
N LEU A 305 -3.36 -25.50 1.05
CA LEU A 305 -2.59 -24.69 0.10
C LEU A 305 -1.20 -24.32 0.64
N SER A 306 -1.10 -24.00 1.93
CA SER A 306 0.20 -23.69 2.55
C SER A 306 1.12 -24.91 2.54
N LYS A 307 0.57 -26.12 2.76
CA LYS A 307 1.30 -27.38 2.74
C LYS A 307 1.76 -27.75 1.33
N GLN A 308 0.92 -27.53 0.32
CA GLN A 308 1.28 -27.72 -1.09
C GLN A 308 2.41 -26.77 -1.50
N ARG A 309 2.28 -25.46 -1.21
CA ARG A 309 3.36 -24.48 -1.47
C ARG A 309 4.66 -24.83 -0.75
N ALA A 310 4.58 -25.34 0.48
CA ALA A 310 5.77 -25.78 1.22
C ALA A 310 6.44 -27.01 0.57
N ALA A 311 5.65 -27.94 0.03
CA ALA A 311 6.15 -29.11 -0.69
C ALA A 311 6.81 -28.71 -2.02
N GLU A 312 6.15 -27.87 -2.82
CA GLU A 312 6.70 -27.33 -4.08
C GLU A 312 7.98 -26.54 -3.83
N LYS A 313 8.02 -25.70 -2.80
CA LYS A 313 9.24 -24.96 -2.42
C LYS A 313 10.38 -25.91 -2.04
N LYS A 314 10.09 -27.00 -1.33
CA LYS A 314 11.09 -28.00 -0.96
C LYS A 314 11.63 -28.72 -2.18
N GLU A 315 10.77 -29.06 -3.13
CA GLU A 315 11.16 -29.71 -4.39
C GLU A 315 12.00 -28.77 -5.26
N PHE A 316 11.61 -27.50 -5.36
CA PHE A 316 12.38 -26.47 -6.07
C PHE A 316 13.76 -26.22 -5.44
N LEU A 317 13.84 -26.17 -4.11
CA LEU A 317 15.12 -26.07 -3.40
C LEU A 317 16.02 -27.27 -3.66
N LYS A 318 15.44 -28.48 -3.75
CA LYS A 318 16.20 -29.67 -4.10
C LYS A 318 16.75 -29.57 -5.53
N TYR A 319 15.92 -29.15 -6.48
CA TYR A 319 16.35 -28.93 -7.86
C TYR A 319 17.48 -27.91 -7.97
N LEU A 320 17.39 -26.78 -7.26
CA LEU A 320 18.45 -25.77 -7.21
C LEU A 320 19.75 -26.33 -6.63
N ASN A 321 19.67 -27.10 -5.54
CA ASN A 321 20.85 -27.71 -4.92
C ASN A 321 21.51 -28.76 -5.83
N ASP A 322 20.71 -29.54 -6.56
CA ASP A 322 21.21 -30.52 -7.55
C ASP A 322 21.87 -29.80 -8.74
N PHE A 323 21.31 -28.67 -9.17
CA PHE A 323 21.89 -27.81 -10.19
C PHE A 323 23.21 -27.16 -9.73
N GLU A 324 23.26 -26.60 -8.52
CA GLU A 324 24.49 -26.04 -7.94
C GLU A 324 25.57 -27.09 -7.78
N SER A 325 25.21 -28.32 -7.37
CA SER A 325 26.15 -29.44 -7.26
C SER A 325 26.70 -29.84 -8.64
N SER A 326 25.85 -29.88 -9.66
CA SER A 326 26.24 -30.18 -11.05
C SER A 326 27.15 -29.09 -11.63
N ALA A 327 26.81 -27.82 -11.42
CA ALA A 327 27.62 -26.68 -11.83
C ALA A 327 28.98 -26.66 -11.12
N SER A 328 29.01 -26.95 -9.82
CA SER A 328 30.25 -27.10 -9.04
C SER A 328 31.11 -28.26 -9.55
N GLY A 329 30.48 -29.38 -9.93
CA GLY A 329 31.16 -30.50 -10.56
C GLY A 329 31.80 -30.16 -11.91
N LEU A 330 31.07 -29.43 -12.77
CA LEU A 330 31.59 -28.91 -14.04
C LEU A 330 32.75 -27.94 -13.83
N LEU A 331 32.65 -27.04 -12.85
CA LEU A 331 33.74 -26.11 -12.51
C LEU A 331 34.99 -26.86 -12.01
N ALA A 332 34.82 -27.89 -11.20
CA ALA A 332 35.92 -28.74 -10.74
C ALA A 332 36.58 -29.48 -11.93
N GLN A 333 35.78 -30.01 -12.87
CA GLN A 333 36.31 -30.62 -14.09
C GLN A 333 37.09 -29.62 -14.95
N LEU A 334 36.56 -28.41 -15.15
CA LEU A 334 37.24 -27.35 -15.90
C LEU A 334 38.56 -26.91 -15.22
N GLN A 335 38.58 -26.87 -13.89
CA GLN A 335 39.81 -26.63 -13.14
C GLN A 335 40.82 -27.74 -13.36
N ASP A 336 40.42 -29.01 -13.30
CA ASP A 336 41.29 -30.16 -13.55
C ASP A 336 41.84 -30.19 -14.99
N TYR A 337 41.01 -29.83 -15.99
CA TYR A 337 41.49 -29.67 -17.36
C TYR A 337 42.50 -28.53 -17.49
N ASN A 338 42.28 -27.39 -16.82
CA ASN A 338 43.22 -26.27 -16.84
C ASN A 338 44.54 -26.60 -16.12
N THR A 339 44.51 -27.35 -15.01
CA THR A 339 45.72 -27.78 -14.31
C THR A 339 46.50 -28.78 -15.16
N LYS A 340 45.84 -29.77 -15.76
CA LYS A 340 46.48 -30.70 -16.69
C LYS A 340 47.06 -30.01 -17.92
N ALA A 341 46.35 -29.02 -18.48
CA ALA A 341 46.85 -28.24 -19.60
C ALA A 341 48.14 -27.47 -19.22
N LYS A 342 48.17 -26.85 -18.03
CA LYS A 342 49.39 -26.22 -17.51
C LYS A 342 50.54 -27.21 -17.32
N GLU A 343 50.28 -28.37 -16.71
CA GLU A 343 51.30 -29.41 -16.54
C GLU A 343 51.86 -29.89 -17.88
N THR A 344 51.00 -30.03 -18.91
CA THR A 344 51.46 -30.41 -20.25
C THR A 344 52.27 -29.30 -20.93
N GLU A 345 51.94 -28.03 -20.70
CA GLU A 345 52.68 -26.88 -21.22
C GLU A 345 54.07 -26.78 -20.54
N GLU A 346 54.12 -26.95 -19.22
CA GLU A 346 55.37 -27.01 -18.47
C GLU A 346 56.27 -28.17 -18.94
N LEU A 347 55.70 -29.35 -19.17
CA LEU A 347 56.44 -30.50 -19.70
C LEU A 347 57.00 -30.21 -21.11
N LEU A 348 56.21 -29.58 -21.99
CA LEU A 348 56.66 -29.21 -23.33
C LEU A 348 57.80 -28.20 -23.28
N GLU A 349 57.72 -27.19 -22.40
CA GLU A 349 58.81 -26.25 -22.18
C GLU A 349 60.09 -26.94 -21.69
N GLU A 350 59.98 -27.92 -20.78
CA GLU A 350 61.14 -28.68 -20.31
C GLU A 350 61.77 -29.51 -21.43
N MET A 351 60.95 -30.17 -22.26
CA MET A 351 61.42 -30.91 -23.43
C MET A 351 62.11 -29.99 -24.45
N GLU A 352 61.57 -28.80 -24.69
CA GLU A 352 62.18 -27.84 -25.61
C GLU A 352 63.50 -27.29 -25.07
N LYS A 353 63.57 -26.98 -23.76
CA LYS A 353 64.83 -26.61 -23.10
C LYS A 353 65.86 -27.74 -23.16
N ALA A 354 65.45 -29.00 -23.04
CA ALA A 354 66.34 -30.16 -23.19
C ALA A 354 66.85 -30.29 -24.63
N ARG A 355 65.97 -30.16 -25.63
CA ARG A 355 66.36 -30.20 -27.05
C ARG A 355 67.35 -29.09 -27.40
N ILE A 356 67.12 -27.86 -26.92
CA ILE A 356 68.04 -26.73 -27.14
C ILE A 356 69.42 -27.03 -26.55
N LYS A 357 69.48 -27.60 -25.33
CA LYS A 357 70.76 -27.99 -24.71
C LYS A 357 71.48 -29.08 -25.49
N GLU A 358 70.76 -30.06 -26.02
CA GLU A 358 71.33 -31.10 -26.88
C GLU A 358 71.84 -30.53 -28.21
N ASP A 359 71.06 -29.66 -28.87
CA ASP A 359 71.43 -28.99 -30.11
C ASP A 359 72.70 -28.14 -29.93
N ASP A 360 72.81 -27.39 -28.83
CA ASP A 360 74.00 -26.60 -28.51
C ASP A 360 75.20 -27.48 -28.18
N SER A 361 74.99 -28.59 -27.47
CA SER A 361 76.05 -29.59 -27.23
C SER A 361 76.53 -30.23 -28.53
N PHE A 362 75.62 -30.50 -29.47
CA PHE A 362 75.94 -31.02 -30.80
C PHE A 362 76.74 -30.02 -31.62
N LYS A 363 76.36 -28.72 -31.60
CA LYS A 363 77.14 -27.66 -32.26
C LYS A 363 78.56 -27.60 -31.74
N VAL A 364 78.75 -27.58 -30.41
CA VAL A 364 80.09 -27.56 -29.80
C VAL A 364 80.90 -28.78 -30.25
N ARG A 365 80.33 -29.98 -30.15
CA ARG A 365 81.01 -31.21 -30.57
C ARG A 365 81.32 -31.25 -32.06
N TRP A 366 80.46 -30.67 -32.89
CA TRP A 366 80.66 -30.57 -34.32
C TRP A 366 81.79 -29.59 -34.66
N GLU A 367 81.83 -28.43 -34.01
CA GLU A 367 82.92 -27.47 -34.13
C GLU A 367 84.26 -28.09 -33.70
N GLU A 368 84.29 -28.81 -32.59
CA GLU A 368 85.45 -29.59 -32.14
C GLU A 368 85.89 -30.62 -33.19
N PHE A 369 84.95 -31.40 -33.75
CA PHE A 369 85.25 -32.39 -34.78
C PHE A 369 85.81 -31.74 -36.07
N GLN A 370 85.24 -30.63 -36.51
CA GLN A 370 85.76 -29.90 -37.67
C GLN A 370 87.17 -29.35 -37.41
N ASN A 371 87.45 -28.87 -36.19
CA ASN A 371 88.79 -28.41 -35.82
C ASN A 371 89.79 -29.57 -35.80
N MET A 372 89.43 -30.73 -35.23
CA MET A 372 90.25 -31.94 -35.28
C MET A 372 90.54 -32.36 -36.72
N ARG A 373 89.52 -32.39 -37.59
CA ARG A 373 89.68 -32.75 -39.00
C ARG A 373 90.57 -31.77 -39.76
N LYS A 374 90.48 -30.46 -39.47
CA LYS A 374 91.39 -29.45 -40.02
C LYS A 374 92.82 -29.70 -39.57
N GLN A 375 93.05 -30.03 -38.31
CA GLN A 375 94.37 -30.41 -37.79
C GLN A 375 94.89 -31.67 -38.49
N GLU A 376 94.10 -32.73 -38.60
CA GLU A 376 94.49 -33.94 -39.33
C GLU A 376 94.86 -33.66 -40.79
N VAL A 377 94.11 -32.79 -41.48
CA VAL A 377 94.44 -32.40 -42.87
C VAL A 377 95.75 -31.62 -42.92
N LEU A 378 95.99 -30.70 -41.98
CA LEU A 378 97.24 -29.95 -41.90
C LEU A 378 98.44 -30.87 -41.63
N ASP A 379 98.31 -31.80 -40.67
CA ASP A 379 99.35 -32.78 -40.36
C ASP A 379 99.65 -33.70 -41.56
N ASN A 380 98.61 -34.18 -42.25
CA ASN A 380 98.79 -34.98 -43.46
C ASN A 380 99.41 -34.18 -44.61
N MET A 381 99.09 -32.89 -44.76
CA MET A 381 99.74 -32.02 -45.73
C MET A 381 101.22 -31.80 -45.40
N GLU A 382 101.56 -31.67 -44.13
CA GLU A 382 102.95 -31.56 -43.68
C GLU A 382 103.74 -32.83 -44.01
N ILE A 383 103.17 -34.01 -43.74
CA ILE A 383 103.76 -35.30 -44.11
C ILE A 383 103.92 -35.41 -45.63
N MET A 384 102.89 -35.09 -46.41
CA MET A 384 102.93 -35.18 -47.88
C MET A 384 103.96 -34.23 -48.48
N LEU A 385 104.11 -33.02 -47.93
CA LEU A 385 105.14 -32.08 -48.38
C LEU A 385 106.55 -32.60 -48.05
N ALA A 386 106.73 -33.25 -46.91
CA ALA A 386 108.00 -33.90 -46.55
C ALA A 386 108.31 -35.10 -47.47
N GLU A 387 107.31 -35.94 -47.75
CA GLU A 387 107.43 -37.06 -48.68
C GLU A 387 107.70 -36.59 -50.12
N PHE A 388 107.04 -35.52 -50.57
CA PHE A 388 107.27 -34.94 -51.90
C PHE A 388 108.69 -34.40 -52.03
N ALA A 389 109.21 -33.73 -50.99
CA ALA A 389 110.60 -33.28 -50.97
C ALA A 389 111.58 -34.46 -51.07
N SER A 390 111.33 -35.55 -50.34
CA SER A 390 112.13 -36.78 -50.43
C SER A 390 112.00 -37.48 -51.78
N MET A 391 110.79 -37.54 -52.34
CA MET A 391 110.54 -38.15 -53.65
C MET A 391 111.26 -37.36 -54.75
N GLU A 392 111.23 -36.03 -54.71
CA GLU A 392 111.93 -35.19 -55.68
C GLU A 392 113.45 -35.37 -55.59
N GLU A 393 114.00 -35.55 -54.39
CA GLU A 393 115.42 -35.89 -54.18
C GLU A 393 115.76 -37.24 -54.85
N THR A 394 114.97 -38.29 -54.61
CA THR A 394 115.18 -39.60 -55.27
C THR A 394 114.94 -39.56 -56.79
N ARG A 395 114.03 -38.70 -57.26
CA ARG A 395 113.73 -38.55 -58.71
C ARG A 395 114.93 -37.98 -59.45
N LEU A 396 115.61 -37.01 -58.85
CA LEU A 396 116.85 -36.44 -59.38
C LEU A 396 117.94 -37.52 -59.43
N GLU A 397 118.09 -38.32 -58.37
CA GLU A 397 119.06 -39.44 -58.35
C GLU A 397 118.77 -40.48 -59.45
N VAL A 398 117.51 -40.93 -59.59
CA VAL A 398 117.12 -41.91 -60.62
C VAL A 398 117.26 -41.34 -62.03
N GLN A 399 117.00 -40.05 -62.23
CA GLN A 399 117.19 -39.42 -63.53
C GLN A 399 118.67 -39.41 -63.94
N ASP A 400 119.57 -39.14 -63.00
CA ASP A 400 121.02 -39.22 -63.22
C ASP A 400 121.45 -40.66 -63.57
N GLU A 401 120.93 -41.67 -62.86
CA GLU A 401 121.17 -43.09 -63.16
C GLU A 401 120.59 -43.52 -64.52
N ASN A 402 119.41 -43.04 -64.89
CA ASN A 402 118.74 -43.42 -66.12
C ASN A 402 119.41 -42.76 -67.35
N ASP A 403 119.90 -41.53 -67.22
CA ASP A 403 120.77 -40.91 -68.22
C ASP A 403 122.08 -41.69 -68.39
N GLU A 404 122.58 -42.33 -67.33
CA GLU A 404 123.71 -43.26 -67.38
C GLU A 404 123.36 -44.60 -68.05
N GLN A 405 122.18 -45.16 -67.78
CA GLN A 405 121.73 -46.40 -68.40
C GLN A 405 121.34 -46.23 -69.87
N ILE A 406 120.74 -45.10 -70.28
CA ILE A 406 120.43 -44.80 -71.68
C ILE A 406 121.72 -44.69 -72.50
N ARG A 407 122.80 -44.12 -71.93
CA ARG A 407 124.13 -44.15 -72.56
C ARG A 407 124.61 -45.58 -72.81
N ASN A 408 124.38 -46.48 -71.85
CA ASN A 408 124.81 -47.88 -71.94
C ASN A 408 123.89 -48.74 -72.85
N ALA A 409 122.58 -48.46 -72.91
CA ALA A 409 121.61 -49.24 -73.68
C ALA A 409 121.57 -48.89 -75.18
N MET A 410 122.13 -47.75 -75.59
CA MET A 410 122.38 -47.46 -77.00
C MET A 410 123.46 -48.37 -77.63
N GLU A 411 124.18 -49.16 -76.83
CA GLU A 411 125.30 -49.98 -77.32
C GLU A 411 124.92 -51.41 -77.78
N GLU A 412 123.70 -51.91 -77.58
CA GLU A 412 123.35 -53.30 -77.94
C GLU A 412 121.96 -53.44 -78.59
N GLU A 413 121.91 -53.80 -79.89
CA GLU A 413 120.67 -54.16 -80.61
C GLU A 413 120.53 -55.69 -80.74
N ASP A 414 119.43 -56.26 -80.22
CA ASP A 414 118.46 -57.12 -80.97
C ASP A 414 117.50 -57.90 -80.02
N PHE A 415 116.18 -57.84 -80.27
CA PHE A 415 115.21 -58.73 -79.60
C PHE A 415 113.99 -59.10 -80.48
N THR A 416 113.62 -60.38 -80.56
CA THR A 416 112.64 -60.92 -81.55
C THR A 416 111.29 -61.39 -80.98
N VAL A 417 110.30 -61.37 -81.87
CA VAL A 417 108.82 -61.54 -81.82
C VAL A 417 108.23 -62.68 -80.95
N GLY A 418 109.03 -63.62 -80.45
CA GLY A 418 108.54 -64.78 -79.69
C GLY A 418 107.86 -64.44 -78.36
N GLN A 419 108.34 -63.41 -77.66
CA GLN A 419 107.81 -63.01 -76.35
C GLN A 419 106.42 -62.35 -76.41
N ILE A 420 105.99 -61.87 -77.58
CA ILE A 420 104.69 -61.21 -77.75
C ILE A 420 103.53 -62.21 -77.66
N LYS A 421 103.72 -63.44 -78.15
CA LYS A 421 102.65 -64.47 -78.15
C LYS A 421 102.32 -65.00 -76.75
N SER A 422 103.32 -65.14 -75.88
CA SER A 422 103.11 -65.57 -74.48
C SER A 422 102.36 -64.52 -73.66
N LEU A 423 102.63 -63.23 -73.89
CA LEU A 423 101.93 -62.13 -73.24
C LEU A 423 100.44 -62.07 -73.60
N ILE A 424 100.09 -62.36 -74.87
CA ILE A 424 98.70 -62.38 -75.32
C ILE A 424 97.89 -63.50 -74.65
N HIS A 425 98.46 -64.70 -74.51
CA HIS A 425 97.78 -65.81 -73.86
C HIS A 425 97.53 -65.57 -72.36
N PHE A 426 98.52 -64.99 -71.67
CA PHE A 426 98.38 -64.64 -70.25
C PHE A 426 97.27 -63.60 -70.05
N LYS A 427 97.26 -62.53 -70.86
CA LYS A 427 96.25 -61.47 -70.79
C LYS A 427 94.82 -61.98 -71.08
N ASN A 428 94.67 -62.94 -72.00
CA ASN A 428 93.38 -63.54 -72.27
C ASN A 428 92.85 -64.38 -71.09
N ALA A 429 93.72 -65.06 -70.36
CA ALA A 429 93.33 -65.83 -69.17
C ALA A 429 92.93 -64.93 -67.99
N GLU A 430 93.62 -63.80 -67.78
CA GLU A 430 93.23 -62.80 -66.79
C GLU A 430 91.89 -62.15 -67.12
N ASN A 431 91.65 -61.82 -68.39
CA ASN A 431 90.37 -61.27 -68.84
C ASN A 431 89.20 -62.23 -68.58
N GLN A 432 89.37 -63.54 -68.78
CA GLN A 432 88.33 -64.53 -68.49
C GLN A 432 88.01 -64.63 -66.98
N LYS A 433 89.02 -64.51 -66.10
CA LYS A 433 88.80 -64.49 -64.65
C LYS A 433 88.04 -63.23 -64.22
N MET A 434 88.37 -62.07 -64.79
CA MET A 434 87.66 -60.81 -64.53
C MET A 434 86.20 -60.88 -64.96
N VAL A 435 85.91 -61.44 -66.15
CA VAL A 435 84.53 -61.63 -66.63
C VAL A 435 83.73 -62.55 -65.71
N ALA A 436 84.33 -63.63 -65.19
CA ALA A 436 83.66 -64.52 -64.24
C ALA A 436 83.36 -63.85 -62.89
N GLN A 437 84.26 -62.99 -62.40
CA GLN A 437 84.02 -62.21 -61.17
C GLN A 437 82.92 -61.16 -61.35
N LEU A 438 82.89 -60.48 -62.50
CA LEU A 438 81.85 -59.50 -62.82
C LEU A 438 80.46 -60.16 -62.92
N ALA A 439 80.36 -61.34 -63.56
CA ALA A 439 79.10 -62.09 -63.62
C ALA A 439 78.58 -62.48 -62.22
N LYS A 440 79.48 -62.90 -61.33
CA LYS A 440 79.12 -63.23 -59.94
C LYS A 440 78.68 -62.00 -59.14
N GLN A 441 79.32 -60.85 -59.36
CA GLN A 441 78.89 -59.58 -58.76
C GLN A 441 77.53 -59.13 -59.29
N GLU A 442 77.25 -59.34 -60.58
CA GLU A 442 75.96 -59.01 -61.18
C GLU A 442 74.81 -59.83 -60.56
N GLU A 443 75.01 -61.13 -60.31
CA GLU A 443 74.02 -61.97 -59.60
C GLU A 443 73.78 -61.50 -58.16
N LEU A 444 74.84 -61.18 -57.42
CA LEU A 444 74.71 -60.67 -56.05
C LEU A 444 74.01 -59.30 -56.00
N GLN A 445 74.29 -58.42 -56.97
CA GLN A 445 73.61 -57.14 -57.11
C GLN A 445 72.12 -57.33 -57.42
N LYS A 446 71.77 -58.22 -58.35
CA LYS A 446 70.37 -58.55 -58.68
C LYS A 446 69.62 -59.09 -57.45
N ALA A 447 70.25 -59.96 -56.67
CA ALA A 447 69.66 -60.49 -55.44
C ALA A 447 69.47 -59.39 -54.37
N ALA A 448 70.46 -58.49 -54.21
CA ALA A 448 70.36 -57.36 -53.29
C ALA A 448 69.24 -56.38 -53.69
N PHE A 449 69.09 -56.10 -54.99
CA PHE A 449 67.99 -55.28 -55.50
C PHE A 449 66.62 -55.92 -55.28
N GLN A 450 66.48 -57.23 -55.49
CA GLN A 450 65.25 -57.94 -55.16
C GLN A 450 64.91 -57.87 -53.66
N ALA A 451 65.91 -58.02 -52.78
CA ALA A 451 65.69 -57.91 -51.34
C ALA A 451 65.27 -56.49 -50.92
N LEU A 452 65.89 -55.45 -51.51
CA LEU A 452 65.49 -54.06 -51.29
C LEU A 452 64.06 -53.79 -51.76
N LEU A 453 63.68 -54.29 -52.95
CA LEU A 453 62.33 -54.14 -53.48
C LEU A 453 61.28 -54.76 -52.54
N ILE A 454 61.53 -55.99 -52.07
CA ILE A 454 60.64 -56.67 -51.10
C ILE A 454 60.55 -55.88 -49.79
N SER A 455 61.66 -55.33 -49.30
CA SER A 455 61.65 -54.51 -48.09
C SER A 455 60.84 -53.22 -48.26
N GLN A 456 60.93 -52.60 -49.44
CA GLN A 456 60.19 -51.38 -49.76
C GLN A 456 58.70 -51.65 -49.96
N ASP A 457 58.34 -52.77 -50.60
CA ASP A 457 56.95 -53.22 -50.73
C ASP A 457 56.34 -53.53 -49.35
N ALA A 458 57.10 -54.12 -48.43
CA ALA A 458 56.64 -54.36 -47.07
C ALA A 458 56.40 -53.06 -46.28
N VAL A 459 57.26 -52.04 -46.46
CA VAL A 459 57.05 -50.72 -45.86
C VAL A 459 55.83 -50.03 -46.47
N ASN A 460 55.67 -50.09 -47.79
CA ASN A 460 54.51 -49.53 -48.48
C ASN A 460 53.20 -50.19 -48.04
N GLN A 461 53.18 -51.52 -47.88
CA GLN A 461 52.03 -52.24 -47.33
C GLN A 461 51.71 -51.81 -45.90
N ARG A 462 52.72 -51.61 -45.06
CA ARG A 462 52.53 -51.13 -43.68
C ARG A 462 51.95 -49.71 -43.65
N ILE A 463 52.45 -48.81 -44.52
CA ILE A 463 51.93 -47.45 -44.68
C ILE A 463 50.48 -47.50 -45.17
N GLN A 464 50.15 -48.33 -46.16
CA GLN A 464 48.77 -48.48 -46.64
C GLN A 464 47.82 -49.02 -45.57
N GLN A 465 48.27 -49.96 -44.73
CA GLN A 465 47.49 -50.44 -43.59
C GLN A 465 47.26 -49.33 -42.55
N GLN A 466 48.28 -48.53 -42.26
CA GLN A 466 48.14 -47.39 -41.35
C GLN A 466 47.21 -46.31 -41.91
N ILE A 467 47.30 -45.99 -43.21
CA ILE A 467 46.38 -45.07 -43.88
C ILE A 467 44.94 -45.59 -43.78
N GLY A 468 44.71 -46.88 -44.06
CA GLY A 468 43.38 -47.48 -43.97
C GLY A 468 42.80 -47.44 -42.55
N LEU A 469 43.64 -47.62 -41.52
CA LEU A 469 43.21 -47.45 -40.12
C LEU A 469 42.81 -45.99 -39.84
N ILE A 470 43.64 -45.04 -40.24
CA ILE A 470 43.36 -43.60 -40.06
C ILE A 470 42.08 -43.20 -40.80
N GLU A 471 41.88 -43.67 -42.04
CA GLU A 471 40.65 -43.43 -42.81
C GLU A 471 39.42 -44.00 -42.09
N SER A 472 39.54 -45.18 -41.49
CA SER A 472 38.45 -45.80 -40.72
C SER A 472 38.12 -45.03 -39.43
N GLU A 473 39.15 -44.53 -38.73
CA GLU A 473 38.97 -43.71 -37.52
C GLU A 473 38.36 -42.35 -37.88
N LEU A 474 38.83 -41.70 -38.94
CA LEU A 474 38.26 -40.45 -39.44
C LEU A 474 36.80 -40.62 -39.88
N ALA A 475 36.45 -41.74 -40.53
CA ALA A 475 35.07 -42.04 -40.89
C ALA A 475 34.17 -42.21 -39.64
N GLN A 476 34.67 -42.88 -38.59
CA GLN A 476 33.95 -43.02 -37.33
C GLN A 476 33.77 -41.68 -36.60
N ILE A 477 34.81 -40.85 -36.55
CA ILE A 477 34.74 -39.51 -35.96
C ILE A 477 33.77 -38.63 -36.74
N THR A 478 33.81 -38.67 -38.07
CA THR A 478 32.90 -37.89 -38.92
C THR A 478 31.44 -38.34 -38.70
N ALA A 479 31.18 -39.64 -38.61
CA ALA A 479 29.86 -40.16 -38.30
C ALA A 479 29.38 -39.72 -36.90
N ALA A 480 30.25 -39.78 -35.90
CA ALA A 480 29.94 -39.33 -34.54
C ALA A 480 29.66 -37.81 -34.50
N GLU A 481 30.42 -37.01 -35.24
CA GLU A 481 30.22 -35.56 -35.34
C GLU A 481 28.89 -35.22 -36.05
N MET A 482 28.51 -35.98 -37.09
CA MET A 482 27.20 -35.81 -37.73
C MET A 482 26.06 -36.10 -36.76
N VAL A 483 26.13 -37.18 -35.98
CA VAL A 483 25.12 -37.50 -34.96
C VAL A 483 25.07 -36.42 -33.88
N GLN A 484 26.21 -35.92 -33.42
CA GLN A 484 26.24 -34.82 -32.45
C GLN A 484 25.66 -33.52 -33.01
N ARG A 485 25.92 -33.21 -34.30
CA ARG A 485 25.32 -32.04 -34.96
C ARG A 485 23.82 -32.17 -35.09
N GLU A 486 23.32 -33.36 -35.43
CA GLU A 486 21.90 -33.65 -35.51
C GLU A 486 21.22 -33.49 -34.14
N GLN A 487 21.79 -34.10 -33.10
CA GLN A 487 21.31 -33.94 -31.71
C GLN A 487 21.36 -32.50 -31.23
N ARG A 488 22.42 -31.74 -31.57
CA ARG A 488 22.53 -30.32 -31.22
C ARG A 488 21.46 -29.50 -31.94
N SER A 489 21.21 -29.78 -33.22
CA SER A 489 20.14 -29.13 -33.99
C SER A 489 18.75 -29.47 -33.44
N GLU A 490 18.50 -30.73 -33.05
CA GLU A 490 17.25 -31.14 -32.42
C GLU A 490 17.05 -30.44 -31.07
N HIS A 491 18.10 -30.35 -30.26
CA HIS A 491 18.06 -29.63 -28.99
C HIS A 491 17.79 -28.14 -29.18
N GLU A 492 18.47 -27.48 -30.12
CA GLU A 492 18.21 -26.08 -30.47
C GLU A 492 16.77 -25.87 -30.95
N PHE A 493 16.23 -26.81 -31.74
CA PHE A 493 14.84 -26.75 -32.19
C PHE A 493 13.85 -26.90 -31.03
N MET A 494 14.10 -27.84 -30.10
CA MET A 494 13.26 -28.02 -28.90
C MET A 494 13.26 -26.76 -28.03
N VAL A 495 14.42 -26.15 -27.79
CA VAL A 495 14.52 -24.92 -26.99
C VAL A 495 13.74 -23.77 -27.64
N VAL A 496 13.82 -23.62 -28.97
CA VAL A 496 13.06 -22.60 -29.69
C VAL A 496 11.55 -22.88 -29.63
N ASP A 497 11.14 -24.14 -29.72
CA ASP A 497 9.72 -24.52 -29.60
C ASP A 497 9.18 -24.25 -28.19
N ASP A 498 9.94 -24.60 -27.15
CA ASP A 498 9.60 -24.30 -25.76
C ASP A 498 9.46 -22.78 -25.52
N GLN A 499 10.40 -21.99 -26.06
CA GLN A 499 10.33 -20.53 -26.00
C GLN A 499 9.09 -19.99 -26.74
N ARG A 500 8.77 -20.55 -27.91
CA ARG A 500 7.58 -20.17 -28.68
C ARG A 500 6.30 -20.51 -27.91
N ILE A 501 6.23 -21.68 -27.28
CA ILE A 501 5.10 -22.09 -26.44
C ILE A 501 4.96 -21.12 -25.26
N ALA A 502 6.04 -20.82 -24.54
CA ALA A 502 6.03 -19.90 -23.41
C ALA A 502 5.59 -18.48 -23.81
N LEU A 503 6.11 -17.95 -24.92
CA LEU A 503 5.70 -16.64 -25.45
C LEU A 503 4.23 -16.63 -25.91
N SER A 504 3.77 -17.70 -26.53
CA SER A 504 2.36 -17.82 -26.94
C SER A 504 1.41 -17.88 -25.74
N ALA A 505 1.79 -18.58 -24.68
CA ALA A 505 1.04 -18.65 -23.44
C ALA A 505 0.99 -17.27 -22.74
N MET A 506 2.12 -16.57 -22.67
CA MET A 506 2.17 -15.21 -22.13
C MET A 506 1.31 -14.24 -22.96
N LEU A 507 1.33 -14.34 -24.29
CA LEU A 507 0.47 -13.52 -25.16
C LEU A 507 -1.01 -13.84 -24.95
N ALA A 508 -1.39 -15.11 -24.79
CA ALA A 508 -2.76 -15.51 -24.49
C ALA A 508 -3.22 -14.92 -23.14
N GLN A 509 -2.38 -14.97 -22.11
CA GLN A 509 -2.67 -14.37 -20.81
C GLN A 509 -2.83 -12.84 -20.92
N LEU A 510 -1.95 -12.15 -21.65
CA LEU A 510 -2.06 -10.71 -21.86
C LEU A 510 -3.32 -10.32 -22.65
N LEU A 511 -3.75 -11.13 -23.62
CA LEU A 511 -5.00 -10.93 -24.34
C LEU A 511 -6.21 -11.12 -23.42
N GLU A 512 -6.20 -12.13 -22.56
CA GLU A 512 -7.25 -12.36 -21.57
C GLU A 512 -7.34 -11.21 -20.56
N GLU A 513 -6.21 -10.73 -20.05
CA GLU A 513 -6.16 -9.56 -19.16
C GLU A 513 -6.67 -8.29 -19.85
N ARG A 514 -6.30 -8.07 -21.12
CA ARG A 514 -6.82 -6.95 -21.91
C ARG A 514 -8.33 -7.04 -22.05
N ASP A 515 -8.86 -8.22 -22.34
CA ASP A 515 -10.29 -8.42 -22.54
C ASP A 515 -11.08 -8.27 -21.23
N LYS A 516 -10.52 -8.72 -20.10
CA LYS A 516 -11.05 -8.45 -18.74
C LYS A 516 -11.11 -6.96 -18.45
N ARG A 517 -10.01 -6.22 -18.63
CA ARG A 517 -9.98 -4.76 -18.44
C ARG A 517 -10.96 -4.05 -19.36
N ARG A 518 -11.10 -4.51 -20.61
CA ARG A 518 -12.06 -3.94 -21.56
C ARG A 518 -13.51 -4.19 -21.12
N ALA A 519 -13.82 -5.34 -20.54
CA ALA A 519 -15.14 -5.64 -20.00
C ALA A 519 -15.46 -4.79 -18.76
N GLU A 520 -14.51 -4.61 -17.85
CA GLU A 520 -14.64 -3.73 -16.69
C GLU A 520 -14.88 -2.27 -17.09
N LEU A 521 -14.12 -1.75 -18.07
CA LEU A 521 -14.31 -0.40 -18.59
C LEU A 521 -15.68 -0.23 -19.24
N LYS A 522 -16.17 -1.22 -19.99
CA LYS A 522 -17.53 -1.19 -20.54
C LYS A 522 -18.58 -1.16 -19.43
N LYS A 523 -18.40 -1.94 -18.37
CA LYS A 523 -19.32 -1.94 -17.22
C LYS A 523 -19.35 -0.57 -16.52
N ARG A 524 -18.18 0.02 -16.26
CA ARG A 524 -18.05 1.37 -15.69
C ARG A 524 -18.69 2.44 -16.58
N LEU A 525 -18.55 2.33 -17.90
CA LEU A 525 -19.21 3.25 -18.83
C LEU A 525 -20.74 3.16 -18.74
N VAL A 526 -21.29 1.94 -18.68
CA VAL A 526 -22.74 1.73 -18.50
C VAL A 526 -23.22 2.27 -17.16
N GLU A 527 -22.46 2.06 -16.08
CA GLU A 527 -22.76 2.63 -14.76
C GLU A 527 -22.76 4.17 -14.80
N MET A 528 -21.76 4.80 -15.43
CA MET A 528 -21.70 6.26 -15.60
C MET A 528 -22.81 6.81 -16.50
N GLU A 529 -23.21 6.08 -17.55
CA GLU A 529 -24.34 6.45 -18.40
C GLU A 529 -25.66 6.41 -17.61
N LEU A 530 -25.86 5.37 -16.79
CA LEU A 530 -27.04 5.25 -15.92
C LEU A 530 -27.08 6.36 -14.85
N GLU A 531 -25.95 6.66 -14.22
CA GLU A 531 -25.84 7.78 -13.26
C GLU A 531 -26.11 9.13 -13.94
N ARG A 532 -25.67 9.29 -15.20
CA ARG A 532 -25.92 10.50 -15.98
C ARG A 532 -27.40 10.63 -16.35
N GLU A 533 -28.06 9.55 -16.76
CA GLU A 533 -29.50 9.54 -17.04
C GLU A 533 -30.32 9.90 -15.79
N ASN A 534 -30.00 9.30 -14.64
CA ASN A 534 -30.62 9.62 -13.36
C ASN A 534 -30.38 11.08 -12.96
N GLY A 535 -29.14 11.56 -13.06
CA GLY A 535 -28.80 12.95 -12.74
C GLY A 535 -29.44 13.96 -13.71
N GLN A 536 -29.67 13.58 -14.96
CA GLN A 536 -30.37 14.42 -15.94
C GLN A 536 -31.88 14.48 -15.65
N HIS A 537 -32.49 13.37 -15.21
CA HIS A 537 -33.86 13.35 -14.72
C HIS A 537 -34.04 14.20 -13.47
N ASP A 538 -33.15 14.09 -12.49
CA ASP A 538 -33.17 14.92 -11.28
C ASP A 538 -32.94 16.41 -11.60
N TYR A 539 -32.05 16.71 -12.55
CA TYR A 539 -31.84 18.09 -13.01
C TYR A 539 -33.13 18.69 -13.59
N TRP A 540 -33.82 17.98 -14.48
CA TRP A 540 -35.08 18.47 -15.04
C TRP A 540 -36.18 18.57 -14.00
N LEU A 541 -36.26 17.64 -13.05
CA LEU A 541 -37.22 17.71 -11.94
C LEU A 541 -36.99 18.96 -11.09
N VAL A 542 -35.74 19.22 -10.71
CA VAL A 542 -35.34 20.39 -9.92
C VAL A 542 -35.57 21.68 -10.69
N GLN A 543 -35.31 21.72 -11.99
CA GLN A 543 -35.59 22.90 -12.81
C GLN A 543 -37.09 23.13 -13.03
N TYR A 544 -37.89 22.07 -13.21
CA TYR A 544 -39.34 22.18 -13.30
C TYR A 544 -39.95 22.66 -11.98
N GLN A 545 -39.49 22.15 -10.85
CA GLN A 545 -39.95 22.59 -9.54
C GLN A 545 -39.55 24.04 -9.27
N ARG A 546 -38.32 24.44 -9.63
CA ARG A 546 -37.90 25.85 -9.59
C ARG A 546 -38.77 26.74 -10.46
N LEU A 547 -39.19 26.30 -11.64
CA LEU A 547 -40.07 27.04 -12.55
C LEU A 547 -41.50 27.18 -12.01
N LEU A 548 -42.02 26.14 -11.35
CA LEU A 548 -43.33 26.18 -10.69
C LEU A 548 -43.31 27.08 -9.44
N ASP A 549 -42.20 27.07 -8.70
CA ASP A 549 -41.98 27.92 -7.54
C ASP A 549 -41.56 29.35 -7.93
N TRP A 550 -41.23 29.59 -9.20
CA TRP A 550 -40.77 30.90 -9.67
C TRP A 550 -41.93 31.88 -9.79
N LYS A 551 -42.07 32.74 -8.78
CA LYS A 551 -43.04 33.83 -8.79
C LYS A 551 -42.63 34.90 -9.83
N PRO A 552 -43.50 35.24 -10.81
CA PRO A 552 -43.16 36.22 -11.84
C PRO A 552 -42.78 37.58 -11.22
N GLN A 553 -41.70 38.20 -11.71
CA GLN A 553 -41.22 39.51 -11.22
C GLN A 553 -42.31 40.60 -11.27
N SER A 554 -43.18 40.57 -12.30
CA SER A 554 -44.31 41.50 -12.43
C SER A 554 -45.40 41.36 -11.37
N LEU A 555 -45.44 40.23 -10.65
CA LEU A 555 -46.32 39.97 -9.53
C LEU A 555 -45.68 40.42 -8.21
N ILE A 556 -44.37 40.20 -8.06
CA ILE A 556 -43.59 40.70 -6.92
C ILE A 556 -43.59 42.23 -6.90
N ASP A 557 -43.43 42.87 -8.05
CA ASP A 557 -43.46 44.34 -8.19
C ASP A 557 -44.84 44.94 -7.92
N LYS A 558 -45.92 44.19 -8.18
CA LYS A 558 -47.28 44.64 -7.87
C LYS A 558 -47.62 44.43 -6.40
N GLU A 559 -47.13 43.36 -5.78
CA GLU A 559 -47.27 43.13 -4.35
C GLU A 559 -46.46 44.14 -3.53
N SER A 560 -45.27 44.54 -3.98
CA SER A 560 -44.48 45.57 -3.31
C SER A 560 -45.13 46.96 -3.35
N GLN A 561 -45.98 47.24 -4.34
CA GLN A 561 -46.76 48.48 -4.47
C GLN A 561 -48.03 48.54 -3.60
N LEU A 562 -48.43 47.44 -2.94
CA LEU A 562 -49.57 47.44 -2.02
C LEU A 562 -49.16 48.06 -0.67
N GLU A 563 -49.97 49.00 -0.16
CA GLU A 563 -49.71 49.70 1.10
C GLU A 563 -49.50 48.74 2.28
N ILE A 564 -48.55 49.05 3.16
CA ILE A 564 -48.11 48.17 4.27
C ILE A 564 -49.27 47.81 5.19
N ALA A 565 -50.14 48.79 5.49
CA ALA A 565 -51.29 48.59 6.35
C ALA A 565 -52.34 47.63 5.74
N VAL A 566 -52.49 47.60 4.42
CA VAL A 566 -53.36 46.63 3.72
C VAL A 566 -52.77 45.22 3.80
N LYS A 567 -51.43 45.07 3.74
CA LYS A 567 -50.75 43.78 3.95
C LYS A 567 -50.90 43.28 5.38
N GLU A 568 -50.73 44.15 6.38
CA GLU A 568 -50.88 43.80 7.80
C GLU A 568 -52.30 43.31 8.12
N ILE A 569 -53.32 43.93 7.56
CA ILE A 569 -54.72 43.49 7.71
C ILE A 569 -54.95 42.10 7.09
N LEU A 570 -54.35 41.82 5.92
CA LEU A 570 -54.49 40.52 5.25
C LEU A 570 -53.72 39.41 5.97
N ILE A 571 -52.51 39.70 6.47
CA ILE A 571 -51.70 38.75 7.26
C ILE A 571 -52.37 38.44 8.59
N SER A 572 -52.82 39.45 9.32
CA SER A 572 -53.54 39.26 10.60
C SER A 572 -54.89 38.56 10.45
N ALA A 573 -55.50 38.60 9.26
CA ALA A 573 -56.70 37.84 8.93
C ALA A 573 -56.41 36.42 8.40
N GLY A 574 -55.14 36.01 8.29
CA GLY A 574 -54.72 34.70 7.75
C GLY A 574 -54.96 34.54 6.24
N ALA A 575 -55.03 35.65 5.50
CA ALA A 575 -55.39 35.71 4.08
C ALA A 575 -54.19 36.02 3.16
N GLU A 576 -53.01 35.47 3.46
CA GLU A 576 -51.75 35.79 2.77
C GLU A 576 -51.75 35.37 1.29
N GLU A 577 -52.43 34.28 0.96
CA GLU A 577 -52.56 33.77 -0.42
C GLU A 577 -53.34 34.71 -1.35
N TYR A 578 -54.09 35.66 -0.78
CA TYR A 578 -54.91 36.61 -1.54
C TYR A 578 -54.20 37.95 -1.80
N ILE A 579 -53.05 38.21 -1.17
CA ILE A 579 -52.21 39.39 -1.40
C ILE A 579 -51.96 39.67 -2.90
N PRO A 580 -51.66 38.67 -3.77
CA PRO A 580 -51.47 38.92 -5.20
C PRO A 580 -52.75 39.40 -5.91
N LYS A 581 -53.93 38.97 -5.47
CA LYS A 581 -55.22 39.40 -6.04
C LYS A 581 -55.55 40.83 -5.63
N PHE A 582 -55.34 41.18 -4.36
CA PHE A 582 -55.53 42.54 -3.86
C PHE A 582 -54.54 43.52 -4.50
N ALA A 583 -53.29 43.10 -4.71
CA ALA A 583 -52.27 43.84 -5.47
C ALA A 583 -52.66 44.07 -6.94
N ARG A 584 -53.29 43.08 -7.59
CA ARG A 584 -53.80 43.22 -8.97
C ARG A 584 -54.93 44.25 -9.07
N HIS A 585 -55.78 44.37 -8.05
CA HIS A 585 -56.91 45.30 -8.02
C HIS A 585 -56.56 46.70 -7.46
N ARG A 586 -55.30 46.94 -7.05
CA ARG A 586 -54.78 48.24 -6.57
C ARG A 586 -55.61 48.86 -5.45
N ILE A 587 -55.95 48.05 -4.47
CA ILE A 587 -56.77 48.48 -3.35
C ILE A 587 -55.89 49.24 -2.35
N THR A 588 -56.28 50.47 -2.05
CA THR A 588 -55.65 51.35 -1.07
C THR A 588 -56.36 51.22 0.29
N ILE A 589 -55.74 51.70 1.37
CA ILE A 589 -56.37 51.61 2.69
C ILE A 589 -57.72 52.34 2.77
N GLU A 590 -57.86 53.46 2.05
CA GLU A 590 -59.12 54.21 1.97
C GLU A 590 -60.23 53.41 1.28
N THR A 591 -59.90 52.65 0.23
CA THR A 591 -60.86 51.79 -0.45
C THR A 591 -61.19 50.56 0.40
N MET A 592 -60.21 49.96 1.09
CA MET A 592 -60.41 48.88 2.07
C MET A 592 -61.40 49.23 3.18
N LEU A 593 -61.37 50.46 3.69
CA LEU A 593 -62.27 50.95 4.75
C LEU A 593 -63.74 51.10 4.29
N THR A 594 -64.02 50.99 3.00
CA THR A 594 -65.36 51.16 2.40
C THR A 594 -65.90 49.88 1.74
N LEU A 595 -65.14 48.78 1.74
CA LEU A 595 -65.52 47.52 1.09
C LEU A 595 -66.64 46.79 1.82
N THR A 596 -67.59 46.24 1.07
CA THR A 596 -68.66 45.36 1.59
C THR A 596 -68.34 43.88 1.40
N GLU A 597 -69.06 42.98 2.08
CA GLU A 597 -68.87 41.52 1.94
C GLU A 597 -69.05 41.01 0.50
N ASP A 598 -69.85 41.70 -0.33
CA ASP A 598 -70.11 41.32 -1.71
C ASP A 598 -68.99 41.78 -2.67
N ASP A 599 -68.31 42.89 -2.35
CA ASP A 599 -67.12 43.34 -3.09
C ASP A 599 -65.96 42.36 -2.89
N LEU A 600 -65.79 41.86 -1.66
CA LEU A 600 -64.79 40.80 -1.36
C LEU A 600 -65.09 39.49 -2.09
N LYS A 601 -66.37 39.16 -2.34
CA LYS A 601 -66.74 38.00 -3.18
C LYS A 601 -66.37 38.22 -4.64
N GLN A 602 -66.60 39.42 -5.18
CA GLN A 602 -66.25 39.74 -6.58
C GLN A 602 -64.74 39.71 -6.83
N MET A 603 -63.93 40.00 -5.82
CA MET A 603 -62.45 39.90 -5.88
C MET A 603 -61.92 38.46 -5.70
N GLY A 604 -62.83 37.48 -5.54
CA GLY A 604 -62.50 36.06 -5.55
C GLY A 604 -62.15 35.47 -4.17
N VAL A 605 -62.54 36.13 -3.07
CA VAL A 605 -62.47 35.57 -1.71
C VAL A 605 -63.81 34.89 -1.41
N HIS A 606 -63.96 33.62 -1.78
CA HIS A 606 -65.26 32.93 -1.67
C HIS A 606 -65.56 32.38 -0.26
N GLN A 607 -64.56 32.21 0.60
CA GLN A 607 -64.75 31.69 1.95
C GLN A 607 -65.33 32.76 2.91
N LEU A 608 -66.46 32.43 3.55
CA LEU A 608 -67.22 33.34 4.42
C LEU A 608 -66.45 33.73 5.69
N GLY A 609 -65.65 32.81 6.25
CA GLY A 609 -64.85 33.04 7.46
C GLY A 609 -63.75 34.08 7.25
N LEU A 610 -63.01 33.98 6.15
CA LEU A 610 -61.96 34.95 5.80
C LEU A 610 -62.53 36.34 5.47
N ARG A 611 -63.68 36.41 4.79
CA ARG A 611 -64.32 37.71 4.52
C ARG A 611 -64.70 38.47 5.79
N LYS A 612 -65.23 37.76 6.79
CA LYS A 612 -65.56 38.35 8.10
C LYS A 612 -64.33 38.70 8.92
N ALA A 613 -63.27 37.90 8.85
CA ALA A 613 -62.00 38.18 9.53
C ALA A 613 -61.31 39.43 8.98
N ILE A 614 -61.31 39.60 7.65
CA ILE A 614 -60.74 40.79 6.99
C ILE A 614 -61.50 42.06 7.40
N LEU A 615 -62.84 42.06 7.32
CA LEU A 615 -63.65 43.22 7.70
C LEU A 615 -63.50 43.58 9.19
N LYS A 616 -63.41 42.57 10.07
CA LYS A 616 -63.17 42.80 11.52
C LYS A 616 -61.82 43.48 11.79
N ASN A 617 -60.76 43.11 11.06
CA ASN A 617 -59.44 43.74 11.22
C ASN A 617 -59.39 45.14 10.58
N VAL A 618 -60.16 45.40 9.52
CA VAL A 618 -60.36 46.75 8.95
C VAL A 618 -61.05 47.67 9.97
N ASP A 619 -62.06 47.18 10.70
CA ASP A 619 -62.75 47.95 11.74
C ASP A 619 -61.85 48.27 12.95
N LEU A 620 -60.93 47.36 13.30
CA LEU A 620 -59.93 47.59 14.36
C LEU A 620 -58.96 48.71 13.98
N GLN A 621 -58.45 48.73 12.75
CA GLN A 621 -57.60 49.82 12.26
C GLN A 621 -58.32 51.19 12.21
N ARG A 622 -59.63 51.20 11.95
CA ARG A 622 -60.44 52.43 12.00
C ARG A 622 -60.47 53.05 13.40
N SER A 623 -60.40 52.23 14.44
CA SER A 623 -60.37 52.69 15.83
C SER A 623 -59.01 53.29 16.22
N GLU A 624 -57.90 52.70 15.75
CA GLU A 624 -56.53 53.13 16.06
C GLU A 624 -56.16 54.50 15.46
N ILE A 625 -56.66 54.81 14.25
CA ILE A 625 -56.42 56.10 13.57
C ILE A 625 -57.09 57.27 14.33
N SER A 626 -58.20 57.00 15.03
CA SER A 626 -58.93 57.98 15.86
C SER A 626 -58.19 58.33 17.18
N ASP A 627 -57.38 57.41 17.70
CA ASP A 627 -56.64 57.60 18.94
C ASP A 627 -55.26 58.27 18.72
N GLN A 628 -54.61 58.03 17.58
CA GLN A 628 -53.33 58.67 17.23
C GLN A 628 -53.43 60.19 17.01
N THR A 629 -54.60 60.71 16.59
CA THR A 629 -54.82 62.16 16.43
C THR A 629 -54.89 62.92 17.76
N LYS A 630 -55.19 62.24 18.88
CA LYS A 630 -55.19 62.85 20.23
C LYS A 630 -53.80 62.90 20.88
N VAL A 631 -52.93 61.94 20.54
CA VAL A 631 -51.57 61.84 21.14
C VAL A 631 -50.60 62.85 20.50
N ARG A 632 -50.76 63.13 19.21
CA ARG A 632 -49.86 64.01 18.42
C ARG A 632 -49.88 65.51 18.80
N ALA A 633 -50.80 65.94 19.66
CA ALA A 633 -50.88 67.32 20.15
C ALA A 633 -50.01 67.59 21.40
N LYS A 634 -49.49 66.55 22.07
CA LYS A 634 -48.78 66.69 23.35
C LYS A 634 -47.26 66.75 23.26
N GLU A 635 -46.64 66.35 22.15
CA GLU A 635 -45.18 66.12 22.09
C GLU A 635 -44.39 67.20 21.33
N LYS A 636 -44.96 68.38 21.08
CA LYS A 636 -44.28 69.49 20.37
C LYS A 636 -43.39 70.39 21.23
N ASN A 637 -43.12 70.05 22.49
CA ASN A 637 -42.25 70.84 23.38
C ASN A 637 -41.15 69.94 23.96
N LEU A 638 -40.03 69.83 23.26
CA LEU A 638 -38.63 69.78 23.75
C LEU A 638 -37.73 69.23 22.63
N GLU A 639 -37.21 70.12 21.79
CA GLU A 639 -35.97 69.91 21.03
C GLU A 639 -34.91 70.79 21.70
N LEU A 640 -33.71 70.26 21.95
CA LEU A 640 -32.44 70.99 21.86
C LEU A 640 -31.26 69.99 21.83
N ASP A 641 -30.43 70.16 20.81
CA ASP A 641 -29.06 69.66 20.58
C ASP A 641 -28.85 68.18 20.25
N VAL A 642 -28.61 67.87 18.97
CA VAL A 642 -27.26 67.65 18.38
C VAL A 642 -27.40 67.35 16.88
N ASP A 643 -26.77 68.18 16.05
CA ASP A 643 -26.50 67.95 14.63
C ASP A 643 -25.40 66.88 14.46
N MET A 644 -25.74 65.70 13.93
CA MET A 644 -24.88 65.07 12.92
C MET A 644 -25.61 64.05 12.05
N ARG A 645 -25.38 64.20 10.75
CA ARG A 645 -25.89 63.40 9.64
C ARG A 645 -25.62 61.88 9.79
N SER A 646 -26.71 61.15 9.57
CA SER A 646 -26.86 59.93 8.77
C SER A 646 -26.30 58.57 9.27
N LYS A 647 -27.30 57.68 9.50
CA LYS A 647 -27.34 56.23 9.25
C LYS A 647 -26.54 55.32 10.18
N VAL A 648 -27.23 54.89 11.24
CA VAL A 648 -27.02 53.58 11.88
C VAL A 648 -27.77 52.52 11.08
N SER A 649 -27.06 51.47 10.71
CA SER A 649 -27.60 50.18 10.26
C SER A 649 -27.13 49.12 11.25
N GLU A 650 -28.08 48.48 11.93
CA GLU A 650 -27.90 47.24 12.68
C GLU A 650 -27.84 46.02 11.72
N PRO A 651 -27.38 44.85 12.21
CA PRO A 651 -26.46 43.98 11.49
C PRO A 651 -27.18 43.09 10.46
N ARG A 652 -26.63 43.09 9.24
CA ARG A 652 -26.81 41.99 8.30
C ARG A 652 -25.55 41.16 8.28
N ILE A 653 -25.75 39.87 8.52
CA ILE A 653 -24.89 38.76 8.10
C ILE A 653 -24.71 38.84 6.57
N PRO A 654 -23.47 38.89 6.06
CA PRO A 654 -23.17 38.52 4.69
C PRO A 654 -22.27 37.28 4.67
N VAL A 655 -22.72 36.31 3.89
CA VAL A 655 -22.01 35.12 3.44
C VAL A 655 -20.73 35.56 2.71
N HIS A 656 -19.57 35.16 3.21
CA HIS A 656 -18.32 35.23 2.47
C HIS A 656 -18.08 33.90 1.76
N GLU A 657 -18.07 33.94 0.42
CA GLU A 657 -17.27 33.03 -0.40
C GLU A 657 -15.79 33.21 -0.04
N VAL A 658 -15.10 32.11 0.23
CA VAL A 658 -13.63 32.08 0.34
C VAL A 658 -13.10 31.00 -0.59
N SER A 659 -12.38 31.45 -1.61
CA SER A 659 -11.42 30.69 -2.39
C SER A 659 -10.19 30.35 -1.52
N PRO A 660 -9.63 29.13 -1.60
CA PRO A 660 -8.47 28.77 -0.79
C PRO A 660 -7.16 29.31 -1.41
N SER A 661 -6.39 30.05 -0.60
CA SER A 661 -4.97 30.32 -0.83
C SER A 661 -4.17 29.71 0.32
N ALA A 662 -3.07 29.03 -0.03
CA ALA A 662 -2.12 28.38 0.87
C ALA A 662 -1.16 29.38 1.54
N PRO A 663 -0.50 29.00 2.65
CA PRO A 663 0.75 29.66 3.07
C PRO A 663 1.98 28.74 3.02
N SER A 664 3.01 29.31 2.38
CA SER A 664 4.46 29.27 2.61
C SER A 664 5.25 27.95 2.69
N SER A 665 6.03 27.78 1.62
CA SER A 665 7.29 27.04 1.53
C SER A 665 8.45 27.78 2.23
N GLU A 666 9.23 27.08 3.05
CA GLU A 666 10.62 27.44 3.32
C GLU A 666 11.54 26.69 2.35
N THR A 667 12.41 27.45 1.69
CA THR A 667 13.49 26.96 0.84
C THR A 667 14.69 26.52 1.69
N PRO A 668 15.64 25.79 1.08
CA PRO A 668 16.91 26.46 0.89
C PRO A 668 17.38 26.42 -0.56
N SER A 669 17.69 27.60 -1.08
CA SER A 669 18.51 27.80 -2.28
C SER A 669 19.97 27.48 -1.97
N GLY A 670 20.64 26.81 -2.90
CA GLY A 670 22.09 26.70 -2.88
C GLY A 670 22.66 25.72 -3.90
N ALA A 671 22.58 26.04 -5.20
CA ALA A 671 23.66 25.84 -6.17
C ALA A 671 23.17 26.21 -7.58
N SER A 672 23.73 27.29 -8.09
CA SER A 672 23.63 27.73 -9.48
C SER A 672 24.27 26.72 -10.43
N SER A 673 23.73 26.69 -11.65
CA SER A 673 24.42 26.46 -12.93
C SER A 673 25.25 25.18 -13.09
N LEU A 674 24.88 24.35 -14.06
CA LEU A 674 25.72 24.01 -15.22
C LEU A 674 25.03 22.95 -16.13
N PHE A 675 25.32 23.08 -17.43
CA PHE A 675 25.15 22.09 -18.50
C PHE A 675 23.80 21.93 -19.21
N SER A 676 23.66 22.77 -20.24
CA SER A 676 23.25 22.38 -21.60
C SER A 676 23.64 20.94 -21.96
N ASN A 677 22.66 20.09 -22.27
CA ASN A 677 22.79 19.07 -23.30
C ASN A 677 21.41 18.62 -23.77
N GLN A 678 21.09 18.93 -25.03
CA GLN A 678 19.99 18.31 -25.76
C GLN A 678 20.35 16.83 -25.93
N MET A 679 19.74 15.96 -25.13
CA MET A 679 19.75 14.53 -25.45
C MET A 679 18.77 14.31 -26.62
N SER A 680 19.29 13.88 -27.76
CA SER A 680 18.49 13.37 -28.87
C SER A 680 18.40 11.85 -28.74
N VAL A 681 17.19 11.31 -28.64
CA VAL A 681 16.92 9.87 -28.62
C VAL A 681 16.25 9.50 -29.95
N THR A 682 16.74 8.47 -30.62
CA THR A 682 16.16 7.93 -31.84
C THR A 682 15.03 6.97 -31.49
N ALA A 683 13.80 7.31 -31.87
CA ALA A 683 12.63 6.45 -31.71
C ALA A 683 12.15 5.97 -33.09
N ARG A 684 11.82 4.68 -33.23
CA ARG A 684 11.17 4.13 -34.43
C ARG A 684 9.66 4.12 -34.22
N GLY A 685 8.89 4.65 -35.18
CA GLY A 685 7.44 4.43 -35.28
C GLY A 685 6.55 5.32 -34.39
N LEU A 686 6.66 6.65 -34.50
CA LEU A 686 5.74 7.59 -33.87
C LEU A 686 4.83 8.23 -34.93
N ASN A 687 3.60 7.74 -35.05
CA ASN A 687 2.58 8.29 -35.96
C ASN A 687 1.45 8.99 -35.18
N SER A 688 1.77 9.65 -34.07
CA SER A 688 0.76 10.35 -33.25
C SER A 688 0.79 11.85 -33.49
N GLU A 689 -0.38 12.45 -33.69
CA GLU A 689 -0.54 13.89 -33.87
C GLU A 689 -0.30 14.65 -32.55
N CYS A 690 0.12 15.91 -32.67
CA CYS A 690 0.35 16.81 -31.54
C CYS A 690 -0.97 17.07 -30.82
N ALA A 691 -1.04 16.82 -29.51
CA ALA A 691 -2.27 17.01 -28.73
C ALA A 691 -2.69 18.49 -28.57
N ILE A 692 -1.89 19.44 -29.08
CA ILE A 692 -2.15 20.88 -28.98
C ILE A 692 -2.59 21.47 -30.31
N CYS A 693 -1.84 21.21 -31.39
CA CYS A 693 -2.16 21.76 -32.70
C CYS A 693 -2.89 20.78 -33.62
N LEU A 694 -2.84 19.47 -33.33
CA LEU A 694 -3.35 18.36 -34.16
C LEU A 694 -2.75 18.26 -35.57
N ASP A 695 -2.05 19.29 -36.05
CA ASP A 695 -1.53 19.36 -37.42
C ASP A 695 -0.14 18.74 -37.63
N LYS A 696 0.64 18.56 -36.56
CA LYS A 696 2.05 18.12 -36.63
C LYS A 696 2.27 16.88 -35.80
N GLU A 697 3.17 15.99 -36.21
CA GLU A 697 3.52 14.80 -35.44
C GLU A 697 4.17 15.16 -34.09
N SER A 698 3.82 14.37 -33.08
CA SER A 698 4.37 14.48 -31.74
C SER A 698 5.83 14.02 -31.74
N SER A 699 6.71 14.88 -31.22
CA SER A 699 8.17 14.68 -31.31
C SER A 699 8.91 15.08 -30.05
N VAL A 700 8.19 15.47 -28.99
CA VAL A 700 8.78 15.89 -27.71
C VAL A 700 8.23 15.08 -26.56
N ILE A 701 9.15 14.55 -25.75
CA ILE A 701 8.88 13.87 -24.48
C ILE A 701 9.06 14.84 -23.32
N PHE A 702 8.13 14.82 -22.36
CA PHE A 702 8.24 15.58 -21.11
C PHE A 702 8.70 14.69 -19.95
N LEU A 703 9.72 15.11 -19.22
CA LEU A 703 10.20 14.45 -17.99
C LEU A 703 9.72 15.20 -16.75
N PRO A 704 9.34 14.50 -15.66
CA PRO A 704 9.49 13.06 -15.44
C PRO A 704 8.35 12.19 -15.99
N CYS A 705 7.27 12.77 -16.52
CA CYS A 705 6.06 12.01 -16.86
C CYS A 705 6.21 11.05 -18.06
N GLY A 706 7.27 11.15 -18.86
CA GLY A 706 7.56 10.24 -19.99
C GLY A 706 6.59 10.31 -21.18
N HIS A 707 5.56 11.15 -21.12
CA HIS A 707 4.57 11.25 -22.19
C HIS A 707 5.09 12.03 -23.40
N VAL A 708 4.80 11.50 -24.60
CA VAL A 708 4.99 12.19 -25.88
C VAL A 708 3.68 12.89 -26.21
N CYS A 709 3.65 14.23 -26.16
CA CYS A 709 2.37 14.95 -26.18
C CYS A 709 2.25 16.02 -27.25
N CYS A 710 3.35 16.48 -27.85
CA CYS A 710 3.28 17.61 -28.77
C CYS A 710 4.48 17.71 -29.73
N CYS A 711 4.32 18.51 -30.78
CA CYS A 711 5.39 18.87 -31.68
C CYS A 711 6.39 19.84 -31.00
N ALA A 712 7.59 19.98 -31.58
CA ALA A 712 8.66 20.82 -31.03
C ALA A 712 8.29 22.32 -30.88
N GLU A 713 7.34 22.83 -31.65
CA GLU A 713 6.88 24.22 -31.57
C GLU A 713 5.92 24.42 -30.39
N CYS A 714 4.87 23.61 -30.30
CA CYS A 714 3.90 23.68 -29.21
C CYS A 714 4.55 23.40 -27.85
N ALA A 715 5.57 22.54 -27.80
CA ALA A 715 6.31 22.24 -26.58
C ALA A 715 6.97 23.47 -25.93
N ARG A 716 7.26 24.57 -26.65
CA ARG A 716 7.99 25.71 -26.08
C ARG A 716 7.22 26.43 -24.98
N GLN A 717 5.91 26.58 -25.13
CA GLN A 717 5.07 27.39 -24.24
C GLN A 717 4.39 26.57 -23.13
N VAL A 718 4.52 25.24 -23.16
CA VAL A 718 3.88 24.33 -22.21
C VAL A 718 4.75 24.17 -20.96
N LYS A 719 4.21 24.48 -19.78
CA LYS A 719 4.87 24.31 -18.48
C LYS A 719 4.43 23.04 -17.74
N GLU A 720 3.23 22.56 -18.03
CA GLU A 720 2.62 21.38 -17.42
C GLU A 720 2.17 20.39 -18.51
N CYS A 721 2.33 19.09 -18.27
CA CYS A 721 1.92 18.08 -19.25
C CYS A 721 0.39 18.11 -19.44
N PRO A 722 -0.15 18.28 -20.66
CA PRO A 722 -1.59 18.36 -20.88
C PRO A 722 -2.35 17.07 -20.54
N LEU A 723 -1.66 15.91 -20.52
CA LEU A 723 -2.26 14.62 -20.17
C LEU A 723 -2.29 14.37 -18.67
N CYS A 724 -1.18 14.56 -17.97
CA CYS A 724 -1.05 14.20 -16.55
C CYS A 724 -0.95 15.39 -15.59
N ARG A 725 -0.95 16.62 -16.12
CA ARG A 725 -0.81 17.90 -15.41
C ARG A 725 0.45 18.01 -14.52
N ALA A 726 1.40 17.08 -14.68
CA ALA A 726 2.67 17.12 -13.96
C ALA A 726 3.55 18.27 -14.47
N PRO A 727 4.31 18.94 -13.58
CA PRO A 727 5.25 19.99 -13.98
C PRO A 727 6.39 19.41 -14.82
N ILE A 728 6.70 20.08 -15.93
CA ILE A 728 7.72 19.61 -16.88
C ILE A 728 9.09 20.12 -16.43
N THR A 729 9.96 19.19 -16.01
CA THR A 729 11.33 19.50 -15.58
C THR A 729 12.33 19.52 -16.75
N ALA A 730 12.13 18.66 -17.76
CA ALA A 730 12.95 18.62 -18.96
C ALA A 730 12.13 18.23 -20.20
N LYS A 731 12.58 18.69 -21.38
CA LYS A 731 11.95 18.46 -22.68
C LYS A 731 12.95 17.81 -23.63
N VAL A 732 12.64 16.61 -24.11
CA VAL A 732 13.54 15.81 -24.96
C VAL A 732 12.94 15.72 -26.36
N LYS A 733 13.69 16.12 -27.40
CA LYS A 733 13.24 16.05 -28.80
C LYS A 733 13.69 14.74 -29.43
N LEU A 734 12.74 14.04 -30.06
CA LEU A 734 12.99 12.84 -30.85
C LEU A 734 13.29 13.23 -32.29
N THR A 735 14.35 12.65 -32.85
CA THR A 735 14.73 12.80 -34.25
C THR A 735 14.52 11.48 -34.97
N LEU A 736 13.65 11.47 -35.98
CA LEU A 736 13.45 10.32 -36.88
C LEU A 736 14.60 10.28 -37.92
N PRO A 737 15.17 9.11 -38.23
CA PRO A 737 16.13 8.97 -39.32
C PRO A 737 15.43 9.12 -40.68
N ALA A 738 16.07 9.82 -41.62
CA ALA A 738 15.56 9.99 -42.98
C ALA A 738 15.41 8.63 -43.71
N PRO A 739 14.38 8.44 -44.54
CA PRO A 739 14.24 7.22 -45.33
C PRO A 739 15.37 7.12 -46.36
N GLN A 740 16.08 5.99 -46.37
CA GLN A 740 17.08 5.68 -47.40
C GLN A 740 16.40 5.51 -48.77
N PRO A 741 17.00 6.00 -49.87
CA PRO A 741 16.46 5.78 -51.21
C PRO A 741 16.59 4.31 -51.58
N THR A 742 15.45 3.66 -51.83
CA THR A 742 15.38 2.28 -52.35
C THR A 742 15.90 2.24 -53.79
N GLU A 743 16.92 1.41 -54.02
CA GLU A 743 17.46 1.07 -55.33
C GLU A 743 16.34 0.52 -56.24
N ALA A 744 16.08 1.24 -57.33
CA ALA A 744 15.22 0.77 -58.39
C ALA A 744 15.96 -0.34 -59.17
N SER A 745 15.35 -1.52 -59.15
CA SER A 745 15.65 -2.69 -59.94
C SER A 745 15.83 -2.37 -61.43
N ALA A 746 17.04 -2.64 -61.91
CA ALA A 746 17.29 -3.01 -63.30
C ALA A 746 16.69 -4.40 -63.60
N GLN A 747 16.54 -4.69 -64.90
CA GLN A 747 15.93 -5.87 -65.55
C GLN A 747 14.42 -5.66 -65.83
N GLY A 748 13.94 -5.48 -67.06
CA GLY A 748 14.49 -5.84 -68.37
C GLY A 748 13.81 -7.11 -68.87
N THR A 749 12.64 -6.94 -69.49
CA THR A 749 12.09 -7.54 -70.72
C THR A 749 10.57 -7.48 -70.70
#